data_AF-A0A9R0Z212-F1
#
_entry.id   AF-A0A9R0Z212-F1
#
_cell.length_a   1.000
_cell.length_b   1.000
_cell.length_c   1.000
_cell.angle_alpha   90.00
_cell.angle_beta   90.00
_cell.angle_gamma   90.00
#
_symmetry.space_group_name_H-M   'P 1'
#
loop_
_entity.id
_entity.type
_entity.pdbx_description
1 polymer ?
#
loop_
_entity_poly.entity_id
_entity_poly.type
_entity_poly.pdbx_seq_one_letter_code
_entity_poly.pdbx_strand_id
1 'polypeptide(L)'
;MTESLLLPLVRCVAGKAADALVETVSRMCGLDGDRRTLERHLLAVECKLANAEERSETNGYVKSWMKELKSIAYEANDVLDDFRYEALRRQSKIGKSTTRKVLGYITRHSPLLFRFEMSRKLKNVLKKINKLVKEMNTFDLESSVRKERQHPWRQTHSKLDDTKEIFGRDEDKKVVVKLLLNQQDQRNVQVLPIFGMGGLGKTTLAKMVYNDQQIQEHFQLKMWHYVSDNFNVVALLKSIIELAGNKRCDMPDTIELLRKQLEEVIGQNRFMLMIDDVWNENERMWEDDLKPLLCSVGGPGSIIVVTTRSHKVASIMQTLRPLKRECLSEQDSWELFAHKAFSNGVEEQAELASIGRRIVNKCGGLPLALKTMGGLLSSKEKVQEWKAIEESNIGDNDGGKYEVMPILKLSYKHLSSEMKLCFAFCAVFYKDYEMEKDRLIQLWMANCFIQEEGTVDLVQKGEFIFDELVWRSFLQDKKVVVKSAIHHGDTQYKIVVCKMHDLMHDLAKDVTEECASIEGSSQQKALLKGVCHMKMSKAELQRSSGLCKGRTYLRTLLAPSESWEDHNYNFPSRSHKDIKELQQVLASLRALHCPPSPTVICKAINAKHLRYLDLSGSDIVRLPDSICMLYNLQTLRLIDCQNLQQLPKDMARLRKLIHLYLFGCDSLKSMSPNFGLLHNLHILTTFVVGTRDGLGIEQLKDLQCLSNSLELLNLSKIKSGENAKQPQSEEKSK
;
A
#
# COMPACT_ATOMS: atom_id res chain seq x y z
N MET A 1 5.52 -6.36 -22.81
CA MET A 1 5.30 -4.96 -22.43
C MET A 1 5.35 -4.76 -20.93
N THR A 2 6.50 -4.30 -20.45
CA THR A 2 6.75 -3.78 -19.09
C THR A 2 7.24 -2.35 -19.25
N GLU A 3 6.32 -1.38 -19.27
CA GLU A 3 6.67 0.04 -19.26
C GLU A 3 7.55 0.35 -18.05
N SER A 4 8.53 1.24 -18.21
CA SER A 4 9.46 1.50 -17.11
C SER A 4 8.94 2.59 -16.21
N LEU A 5 9.07 2.40 -14.90
CA LEU A 5 8.85 3.44 -13.90
C LEU A 5 9.98 4.52 -13.92
N LEU A 6 10.68 4.67 -15.04
CA LEU A 6 11.85 5.53 -15.19
C LEU A 6 11.48 6.91 -15.72
N LEU A 7 10.57 7.02 -16.71
CA LEU A 7 10.07 8.32 -17.19
C LEU A 7 9.49 9.17 -16.04
N PRO A 8 8.62 8.63 -15.15
CA PRO A 8 8.08 9.39 -14.03
C PRO A 8 9.16 9.82 -13.02
N LEU A 9 10.17 8.97 -12.79
CA LEU A 9 11.30 9.29 -11.90
C LEU A 9 12.16 10.41 -12.49
N VAL A 10 12.50 10.36 -13.78
CA VAL A 10 13.30 11.40 -14.46
C VAL A 10 12.57 12.74 -14.42
N ARG A 11 11.26 12.77 -14.71
CA ARG A 11 10.40 13.96 -14.55
C ARG A 11 10.46 14.56 -13.15
N CYS A 12 10.32 13.73 -12.12
CA CYS A 12 10.39 14.18 -10.73
C CYS A 12 11.75 14.82 -10.40
N VAL A 13 12.85 14.26 -10.89
CA VAL A 13 14.20 14.81 -10.67
C VAL A 13 14.42 16.10 -11.48
N ALA A 14 13.88 16.20 -12.70
CA ALA A 14 13.92 17.42 -13.51
C ALA A 14 13.15 18.57 -12.84
N GLY A 15 11.91 18.32 -12.39
CA GLY A 15 11.11 19.29 -11.64
C GLY A 15 11.80 19.76 -10.35
N LYS A 16 12.45 18.85 -9.63
CA LYS A 16 13.29 19.22 -8.47
C LYS A 16 14.55 20.00 -8.83
N ALA A 17 15.11 19.81 -10.02
CA ALA A 17 16.23 20.63 -10.47
C ALA A 17 15.78 22.09 -10.71
N ALA A 18 14.52 22.30 -11.14
CA ALA A 18 13.89 23.61 -11.31
C ALA A 18 13.28 24.22 -10.02
N ASP A 19 13.24 23.48 -8.90
CA ASP A 19 12.67 23.93 -7.62
C ASP A 19 13.36 25.21 -7.11
N ALA A 20 12.57 26.24 -6.78
CA ALA A 20 13.07 27.56 -6.39
C ALA A 20 13.95 27.56 -5.12
N LEU A 21 13.75 26.61 -4.20
CA LEU A 21 14.60 26.45 -3.01
C LEU A 21 15.96 25.86 -3.39
N VAL A 22 15.96 24.87 -4.30
CA VAL A 22 17.17 24.27 -4.86
C VAL A 22 17.95 25.31 -5.65
N GLU A 23 17.28 26.07 -6.52
CA GLU A 23 17.89 27.15 -7.28
C GLU A 23 18.54 28.18 -6.35
N THR A 24 17.81 28.69 -5.36
CA THR A 24 18.31 29.69 -4.40
C THR A 24 19.63 29.26 -3.75
N VAL A 25 19.69 28.02 -3.23
CA VAL A 25 20.92 27.54 -2.56
C VAL A 25 22.03 27.23 -3.57
N SER A 26 21.71 26.70 -4.76
CA SER A 26 22.70 26.43 -5.81
C SER A 26 23.39 27.72 -6.28
N ARG A 27 22.63 28.82 -6.45
CA ARG A 27 23.15 30.16 -6.74
C ARG A 27 24.10 30.65 -5.64
N MET A 28 23.70 30.56 -4.37
CA MET A 28 24.57 30.90 -3.22
C MET A 28 25.88 30.08 -3.17
N CYS A 29 25.85 28.84 -3.67
CA CYS A 29 27.03 27.97 -3.75
C CYS A 29 27.85 28.16 -5.04
N GLY A 30 27.42 29.00 -5.98
CA GLY A 30 28.05 29.14 -7.30
C GLY A 30 27.97 27.87 -8.14
N LEU A 31 26.88 27.10 -7.98
CA LEU A 31 26.63 25.81 -8.65
C LEU A 31 25.37 25.85 -9.54
N ASP A 32 24.80 27.03 -9.79
CA ASP A 32 23.57 27.16 -10.59
C ASP A 32 23.76 26.75 -12.05
N GLY A 33 24.95 26.99 -12.63
CA GLY A 33 25.29 26.49 -13.98
C GLY A 33 25.35 24.96 -14.06
N ASP A 34 25.93 24.32 -13.03
CA ASP A 34 25.94 22.87 -12.87
C ASP A 34 24.49 22.33 -12.72
N ARG A 35 23.65 22.98 -11.90
CA ARG A 35 22.21 22.65 -11.72
C ARG A 35 21.43 22.72 -13.03
N ARG A 36 21.51 23.84 -13.76
CA ARG A 36 20.82 24.02 -15.05
C ARG A 36 21.29 23.03 -16.11
N THR A 37 22.54 22.60 -16.05
CA THR A 37 23.07 21.55 -16.95
C THR A 37 22.45 20.19 -16.63
N LEU A 38 22.31 19.85 -15.35
CA LEU A 38 21.63 18.62 -14.92
C LEU A 38 20.16 18.62 -15.34
N GLU A 39 19.45 19.73 -15.09
CA GLU A 39 18.05 19.96 -15.49
C GLU A 39 17.86 19.72 -17.00
N ARG A 40 18.67 20.39 -17.86
CA ARG A 40 18.64 20.22 -19.31
C ARG A 40 18.91 18.78 -19.77
N HIS A 41 19.84 18.08 -19.12
CA HIS A 41 20.14 16.69 -19.47
C HIS A 41 19.03 15.73 -19.03
N LEU A 42 18.37 15.97 -17.89
CA LEU A 42 17.20 15.18 -17.48
C LEU A 42 16.02 15.39 -18.45
N LEU A 43 15.76 16.62 -18.89
CA LEU A 43 14.74 16.92 -19.90
C LEU A 43 15.08 16.28 -21.27
N ALA A 44 16.34 16.34 -21.70
CA ALA A 44 16.77 15.70 -22.95
C ALA A 44 16.65 14.15 -22.90
N VAL A 45 16.87 13.56 -21.73
CA VAL A 45 16.64 12.13 -21.46
C VAL A 45 15.14 11.82 -21.48
N GLU A 46 14.32 12.65 -20.84
CA GLU A 46 12.85 12.51 -20.82
C GLU A 46 12.27 12.41 -22.23
N CYS A 47 12.65 13.34 -23.12
CA CYS A 47 12.17 13.37 -24.52
C CYS A 47 12.49 12.11 -25.33
N LYS A 48 13.51 11.33 -24.95
CA LYS A 48 13.89 10.09 -25.63
C LYS A 48 13.50 8.82 -24.88
N LEU A 49 12.97 8.94 -23.66
CA LEU A 49 12.84 7.78 -22.79
C LEU A 49 11.74 6.80 -23.25
N ALA A 50 10.63 7.28 -23.81
CA ALA A 50 9.58 6.41 -24.34
C ALA A 50 10.13 5.43 -25.40
N ASN A 51 10.96 5.94 -26.33
CA ASN A 51 11.61 5.14 -27.36
C ASN A 51 12.65 4.16 -26.76
N ALA A 52 13.29 4.52 -25.64
CA ALA A 52 14.21 3.64 -24.93
C ALA A 52 13.45 2.54 -24.15
N GLU A 53 12.30 2.85 -23.57
CA GLU A 53 11.45 1.91 -22.84
C GLU A 53 10.95 0.78 -23.75
N GLU A 54 10.38 1.12 -24.90
CA GLU A 54 9.95 0.16 -25.94
C GLU A 54 11.11 -0.77 -26.38
N ARG A 55 12.28 -0.18 -26.67
CA ARG A 55 13.47 -0.94 -27.08
C ARG A 55 14.08 -1.78 -25.95
N SER A 56 13.84 -1.47 -24.68
CA SER A 56 14.41 -2.20 -23.53
C SER A 56 13.86 -3.62 -23.35
N GLU A 57 12.74 -3.92 -24.00
CA GLU A 57 12.12 -5.24 -23.99
C GLU A 57 12.93 -6.23 -24.83
N THR A 58 13.49 -5.75 -25.95
CA THR A 58 14.22 -6.55 -26.93
C THR A 58 15.74 -6.31 -26.94
N ASN A 59 16.22 -5.20 -26.36
CA ASN A 59 17.64 -4.87 -26.32
C ASN A 59 18.18 -4.88 -24.87
N GLY A 60 19.06 -5.84 -24.58
CA GLY A 60 19.67 -6.02 -23.26
C GLY A 60 20.62 -4.89 -22.83
N TYR A 61 21.28 -4.23 -23.79
CA TYR A 61 22.14 -3.08 -23.52
C TYR A 61 21.30 -1.86 -23.13
N VAL A 62 20.19 -1.58 -23.82
CA VAL A 62 19.24 -0.53 -23.44
C VAL A 62 18.64 -0.79 -22.05
N LYS A 63 18.24 -2.04 -21.73
CA LYS A 63 17.80 -2.40 -20.37
C LYS A 63 18.88 -2.15 -19.30
N SER A 64 20.16 -2.38 -19.63
CA SER A 64 21.28 -2.09 -18.72
C SER A 64 21.49 -0.58 -18.52
N TRP A 65 21.49 0.19 -19.62
CA TRP A 65 21.59 1.66 -19.60
C TRP A 65 20.47 2.29 -18.78
N MET A 66 19.22 1.82 -18.93
CA MET A 66 18.09 2.28 -18.13
C MET A 66 18.25 1.98 -16.63
N LYS A 67 18.85 0.83 -16.28
CA LYS A 67 19.16 0.50 -14.88
C LYS A 67 20.25 1.41 -14.30
N GLU A 68 21.26 1.79 -15.09
CA GLU A 68 22.26 2.79 -14.70
C GLU A 68 21.64 4.18 -14.56
N LEU A 69 20.81 4.61 -15.53
CA LEU A 69 20.06 5.87 -15.49
C LEU A 69 19.17 5.96 -14.24
N LYS A 70 18.47 4.88 -13.89
CA LYS A 70 17.65 4.81 -12.68
C LYS A 70 18.49 5.06 -11.42
N SER A 71 19.66 4.41 -11.32
CA SER A 71 20.59 4.63 -10.21
C SER A 71 21.12 6.07 -10.15
N ILE A 72 21.35 6.71 -11.30
CA ILE A 72 21.85 8.10 -11.37
C ILE A 72 20.72 9.09 -11.05
N ALA A 73 19.49 8.82 -11.46
CA ALA A 73 18.32 9.61 -11.06
C ALA A 73 18.09 9.53 -9.53
N TYR A 74 18.29 8.36 -8.92
CA TYR A 74 18.30 8.22 -7.46
C TYR A 74 19.37 9.10 -6.78
N GLU A 75 20.62 9.04 -7.25
CA GLU A 75 21.72 9.87 -6.72
C GLU A 75 21.46 11.38 -6.93
N ALA A 76 21.01 11.78 -8.12
CA ALA A 76 20.62 13.15 -8.44
C ALA A 76 19.53 13.66 -7.49
N ASN A 77 18.50 12.85 -7.24
CA ASN A 77 17.42 13.19 -6.32
C ASN A 77 17.90 13.43 -4.88
N ASP A 78 18.86 12.66 -4.39
CA ASP A 78 19.46 12.85 -3.06
C ASP A 78 20.26 14.17 -3.01
N VAL A 79 21.03 14.47 -4.05
CA VAL A 79 21.79 15.74 -4.16
C VAL A 79 20.86 16.95 -4.21
N LEU A 80 19.75 16.88 -4.93
CA LEU A 80 18.75 17.96 -5.00
C LEU A 80 17.98 18.11 -3.67
N ASP A 81 17.61 17.00 -3.02
CA ASP A 81 16.98 17.03 -1.70
C ASP A 81 17.93 17.58 -0.60
N ASP A 82 19.27 17.44 -0.72
CA ASP A 82 20.27 18.07 0.17
C ASP A 82 20.28 19.61 0.01
N PHE A 83 20.17 20.13 -1.23
CA PHE A 83 20.01 21.58 -1.47
C PHE A 83 18.71 22.12 -0.88
N ARG A 84 17.58 21.43 -1.12
CA ARG A 84 16.26 21.79 -0.58
C ARG A 84 16.22 21.73 0.95
N TYR A 85 16.85 20.72 1.56
CA TYR A 85 17.00 20.63 3.01
C TYR A 85 17.73 21.85 3.59
N GLU A 86 18.85 22.26 3.00
CA GLU A 86 19.63 23.40 3.49
C GLU A 86 18.89 24.74 3.27
N ALA A 87 18.08 24.86 2.22
CA ALA A 87 17.19 26.01 2.00
C ALA A 87 16.17 26.15 3.14
N LEU A 88 15.43 25.08 3.44
CA LEU A 88 14.42 25.04 4.50
C LEU A 88 15.07 25.24 5.89
N ARG A 89 16.26 24.64 6.12
CA ARG A 89 17.06 24.87 7.32
C ARG A 89 17.40 26.35 7.52
N ARG A 90 17.75 27.08 6.45
CA ARG A 90 18.03 28.53 6.51
C ARG A 90 16.77 29.34 6.78
N GLN A 91 15.66 29.05 6.09
CA GLN A 91 14.36 29.69 6.35
C GLN A 91 13.93 29.53 7.83
N SER A 92 14.14 28.36 8.43
CA SER A 92 13.83 28.10 9.86
C SER A 92 14.62 28.93 10.88
N LYS A 93 15.66 29.68 10.45
CA LYS A 93 16.53 30.50 11.30
C LYS A 93 16.28 32.01 11.16
N ILE A 94 15.49 32.43 10.18
CA ILE A 94 15.13 33.84 9.99
C ILE A 94 14.27 34.27 11.19
N GLY A 95 14.72 35.29 11.93
CA GLY A 95 14.04 35.80 13.12
C GLY A 95 14.65 35.44 14.50
N LYS A 96 15.69 34.60 14.60
CA LYS A 96 16.36 34.29 15.89
C LYS A 96 17.65 35.12 16.11
N SER A 97 17.90 35.50 17.37
CA SER A 97 18.95 36.45 17.82
C SER A 97 20.38 36.12 17.34
N THR A 98 21.18 37.19 17.15
CA THR A 98 22.50 37.22 16.52
C THR A 98 23.52 36.27 17.15
N THR A 99 23.49 36.07 18.47
CA THR A 99 24.45 35.21 19.19
C THR A 99 24.31 33.72 18.85
N ARG A 100 23.11 33.22 18.55
CA ARG A 100 22.91 31.82 18.10
C ARG A 100 23.32 31.58 16.64
N LYS A 101 23.55 32.64 15.85
CA LYS A 101 24.03 32.50 14.47
C LYS A 101 25.47 31.98 14.44
N VAL A 102 26.32 32.44 15.35
CA VAL A 102 27.77 32.14 15.39
C VAL A 102 28.06 30.65 15.67
N LEU A 103 27.40 30.04 16.66
CA LEU A 103 27.58 28.60 16.96
C LEU A 103 27.19 27.68 15.79
N GLY A 104 26.32 28.15 14.89
CA GLY A 104 25.91 27.45 13.68
C GLY A 104 26.98 27.35 12.59
N TYR A 105 28.11 28.05 12.71
CA TYR A 105 29.25 27.98 11.79
C TYR A 105 30.33 26.98 12.24
N ILE A 106 30.34 26.57 13.52
CA ILE A 106 31.43 25.78 14.13
C ILE A 106 31.09 24.26 14.16
N THR A 107 29.85 23.86 13.86
CA THR A 107 29.42 22.44 13.83
C THR A 107 28.87 22.02 12.47
N ARG A 108 29.38 20.90 11.92
CA ARG A 108 28.88 19.99 10.83
C ARG A 108 28.10 20.56 9.62
N HIS A 109 28.04 21.87 9.48
CA HIS A 109 27.14 22.63 8.61
C HIS A 109 27.73 24.00 8.23
N SER A 110 29.06 24.12 8.25
CA SER A 110 29.75 25.31 7.71
C SER A 110 29.30 25.52 6.25
N PRO A 111 28.89 26.73 5.84
CA PRO A 111 28.48 27.00 4.47
C PRO A 111 29.56 26.65 3.44
N LEU A 112 30.84 26.78 3.81
CA LEU A 112 31.98 26.41 2.95
C LEU A 112 32.11 24.89 2.79
N LEU A 113 31.97 24.12 3.89
CA LEU A 113 31.99 22.66 3.83
C LEU A 113 30.80 22.12 3.02
N PHE A 114 29.61 22.69 3.22
CA PHE A 114 28.43 22.36 2.41
C PHE A 114 28.66 22.66 0.93
N ARG A 115 29.16 23.86 0.59
CA ARG A 115 29.49 24.24 -0.80
C ARG A 115 30.47 23.27 -1.44
N PHE A 116 31.53 22.89 -0.74
CA PHE A 116 32.53 21.93 -1.23
C PHE A 116 31.95 20.53 -1.43
N GLU A 117 31.21 20.01 -0.45
CA GLU A 117 30.56 18.69 -0.53
C GLU A 117 29.55 18.62 -1.68
N MET A 118 28.70 19.65 -1.81
CA MET A 118 27.69 19.72 -2.86
C MET A 118 28.29 19.91 -4.26
N SER A 119 29.38 20.68 -4.40
CA SER A 119 30.11 20.79 -5.66
C SER A 119 30.62 19.43 -6.14
N ARG A 120 31.24 18.66 -5.25
CA ARG A 120 31.72 17.30 -5.55
C ARG A 120 30.57 16.35 -5.91
N LYS A 121 29.49 16.36 -5.12
CA LYS A 121 28.28 15.54 -5.35
C LYS A 121 27.64 15.84 -6.71
N LEU A 122 27.32 17.11 -6.98
CA LEU A 122 26.65 17.53 -8.21
C LEU A 122 27.52 17.28 -9.46
N LYS A 123 28.83 17.54 -9.39
CA LYS A 123 29.75 17.24 -10.50
C LYS A 123 29.91 15.74 -10.76
N ASN A 124 29.79 14.89 -9.73
CA ASN A 124 29.76 13.43 -9.92
C ASN A 124 28.51 12.98 -10.68
N VAL A 125 27.33 13.45 -10.25
CA VAL A 125 26.05 13.19 -10.93
C VAL A 125 26.09 13.68 -12.37
N LEU A 126 26.58 14.91 -12.61
CA LEU A 126 26.77 15.46 -13.96
C LEU A 126 27.69 14.60 -14.81
N LYS A 127 28.87 14.20 -14.30
CA LYS A 127 29.79 13.33 -15.05
C LYS A 127 29.12 12.03 -15.50
N LYS A 128 28.30 11.43 -14.63
CA LYS A 128 27.56 10.19 -14.92
C LYS A 128 26.43 10.41 -15.93
N ILE A 129 25.57 11.41 -15.73
CA ILE A 129 24.46 11.67 -16.67
C ILE A 129 24.98 12.12 -18.05
N ASN A 130 26.08 12.88 -18.11
CA ASN A 130 26.71 13.29 -19.36
C ASN A 130 27.24 12.08 -20.15
N LYS A 131 27.72 11.02 -19.47
CA LYS A 131 28.09 9.74 -20.11
C LYS A 131 26.85 9.07 -20.70
N LEU A 132 25.79 8.92 -19.91
CA LEU A 132 24.55 8.30 -20.38
C LEU A 132 23.87 9.06 -21.53
N VAL A 133 23.90 10.40 -21.53
CA VAL A 133 23.37 11.23 -22.63
C VAL A 133 24.17 11.04 -23.92
N LYS A 134 25.49 10.82 -23.84
CA LYS A 134 26.30 10.49 -25.01
C LYS A 134 25.95 9.10 -25.55
N GLU A 135 25.87 8.09 -24.68
CA GLU A 135 25.45 6.73 -25.05
C GLU A 135 24.02 6.72 -25.65
N MET A 136 23.10 7.51 -25.10
CA MET A 136 21.73 7.67 -25.60
C MET A 136 21.65 8.20 -27.04
N ASN A 137 22.66 8.95 -27.48
CA ASN A 137 22.73 9.46 -28.84
C ASN A 137 23.37 8.48 -29.83
N THR A 138 23.81 7.29 -29.40
CA THR A 138 24.33 6.22 -30.26
C THR A 138 23.34 5.05 -30.42
N PHE A 139 22.10 5.19 -29.95
CA PHE A 139 21.08 4.13 -30.01
C PHE A 139 20.40 4.05 -31.39
N ASP A 140 21.09 3.46 -32.37
CA ASP A 140 20.45 2.85 -33.54
C ASP A 140 20.93 1.41 -33.75
N LEU A 141 20.09 0.61 -34.42
CA LEU A 141 20.22 -0.80 -34.80
C LEU A 141 19.75 -1.89 -33.80
N GLU A 142 18.65 -2.53 -34.22
CA GLU A 142 18.28 -3.97 -34.13
C GLU A 142 17.89 -4.64 -32.78
N SER A 143 17.17 -5.77 -32.92
CA SER A 143 16.12 -6.25 -32.00
C SER A 143 16.09 -7.78 -31.82
N SER A 144 15.79 -8.30 -30.61
CA SER A 144 15.32 -9.69 -30.43
C SER A 144 14.53 -9.98 -29.13
N VAL A 145 13.71 -11.03 -29.18
CA VAL A 145 12.57 -11.45 -28.33
C VAL A 145 12.90 -11.87 -26.87
N ARG A 146 11.91 -11.85 -25.96
CA ARG A 146 11.95 -12.43 -24.58
C ARG A 146 10.88 -13.51 -24.31
N LYS A 147 11.12 -14.32 -23.26
CA LYS A 147 10.16 -15.26 -22.61
C LYS A 147 9.91 -14.88 -21.14
N GLU A 148 8.72 -15.18 -20.62
CA GLU A 148 8.27 -14.90 -19.24
C GLU A 148 8.64 -16.01 -18.21
N ARG A 149 8.53 -15.69 -16.90
CA ARG A 149 8.53 -16.62 -15.73
C ARG A 149 7.65 -16.07 -14.58
N GLN A 150 7.17 -16.96 -13.70
CA GLN A 150 6.02 -16.78 -12.78
C GLN A 150 6.36 -16.35 -11.32
N HIS A 151 5.34 -15.91 -10.55
CA HIS A 151 5.39 -15.45 -9.14
C HIS A 151 4.15 -15.87 -8.27
N PRO A 152 4.28 -16.01 -6.92
CA PRO A 152 3.16 -16.05 -5.91
C PRO A 152 3.26 -14.92 -4.83
N TRP A 153 2.56 -14.82 -3.67
CA TRP A 153 1.76 -15.69 -2.77
C TRP A 153 0.61 -14.86 -2.08
N ARG A 154 -0.40 -15.43 -1.39
CA ARG A 154 -1.74 -14.78 -1.10
C ARG A 154 -2.47 -15.05 0.27
N GLN A 155 -3.55 -14.29 0.66
CA GLN A 155 -4.44 -14.49 1.86
C GLN A 155 -5.90 -13.87 1.88
N THR A 156 -7.01 -14.64 1.73
CA THR A 156 -8.43 -14.12 1.77
C THR A 156 -9.21 -14.24 3.11
N HIS A 157 -10.49 -13.77 3.13
CA HIS A 157 -11.40 -13.72 4.30
C HIS A 157 -12.89 -13.83 3.89
N SER A 158 -13.81 -14.08 4.84
CA SER A 158 -15.25 -14.41 4.61
C SER A 158 -16.23 -13.27 4.36
N LYS A 159 -15.98 -12.07 4.89
CA LYS A 159 -16.97 -10.97 4.86
C LYS A 159 -17.33 -10.54 3.43
N LEU A 160 -18.64 -10.50 3.15
CA LEU A 160 -19.24 -9.88 1.96
C LEU A 160 -19.33 -8.35 2.13
N ASP A 161 -19.52 -7.65 1.02
CA ASP A 161 -19.68 -6.21 0.98
C ASP A 161 -21.04 -5.91 0.35
N ASP A 162 -22.03 -5.71 1.21
CA ASP A 162 -23.45 -5.58 0.83
C ASP A 162 -23.73 -4.28 0.05
N THR A 163 -22.74 -3.40 -0.10
CA THR A 163 -22.80 -2.19 -0.93
C THR A 163 -22.51 -2.45 -2.42
N LYS A 164 -22.10 -3.67 -2.78
CA LYS A 164 -21.72 -4.04 -4.16
C LYS A 164 -22.80 -4.86 -4.82
N GLU A 165 -23.31 -4.36 -5.93
CA GLU A 165 -24.17 -5.11 -6.84
C GLU A 165 -23.38 -6.29 -7.47
N ILE A 166 -24.00 -7.47 -7.48
CA ILE A 166 -23.43 -8.72 -7.98
C ILE A 166 -24.34 -9.26 -9.08
N PHE A 167 -23.86 -9.19 -10.32
CA PHE A 167 -24.59 -9.60 -11.52
C PHE A 167 -24.40 -11.11 -11.81
N GLY A 168 -25.44 -11.78 -12.29
CA GLY A 168 -25.36 -13.15 -12.84
C GLY A 168 -24.93 -14.25 -11.86
N ARG A 169 -25.27 -14.15 -10.56
CA ARG A 169 -24.84 -15.12 -9.53
C ARG A 169 -25.94 -15.65 -8.61
N ASP A 170 -27.20 -15.27 -8.79
CA ASP A 170 -28.30 -15.71 -7.92
C ASP A 170 -28.69 -17.17 -8.13
N GLU A 171 -28.81 -17.64 -9.37
CA GLU A 171 -29.09 -19.07 -9.64
C GLU A 171 -27.95 -19.96 -9.18
N ASP A 172 -26.71 -19.52 -9.42
CA ASP A 172 -25.51 -20.16 -8.89
C ASP A 172 -25.54 -20.30 -7.36
N LYS A 173 -25.90 -19.21 -6.66
CA LYS A 173 -26.06 -19.19 -5.20
C LYS A 173 -27.16 -20.16 -4.77
N LYS A 174 -28.34 -20.12 -5.39
CA LYS A 174 -29.48 -21.02 -5.10
C LYS A 174 -29.10 -22.49 -5.26
N VAL A 175 -28.37 -22.84 -6.32
CA VAL A 175 -27.89 -24.22 -6.56
C VAL A 175 -26.94 -24.66 -5.45
N VAL A 176 -25.95 -23.85 -5.07
CA VAL A 176 -25.03 -24.21 -3.97
C VAL A 176 -25.77 -24.28 -2.64
N VAL A 177 -26.56 -23.28 -2.27
CA VAL A 177 -27.31 -23.27 -1.00
C VAL A 177 -28.21 -24.51 -0.88
N LYS A 178 -28.96 -24.85 -1.94
CA LYS A 178 -29.78 -26.07 -1.99
C LYS A 178 -28.95 -27.36 -1.84
N LEU A 179 -27.76 -27.42 -2.46
CA LEU A 179 -26.85 -28.57 -2.31
C LEU A 179 -26.30 -28.70 -0.88
N LEU A 180 -26.06 -27.60 -0.16
CA LEU A 180 -25.58 -27.63 1.22
C LEU A 180 -26.71 -27.99 2.22
N LEU A 181 -27.92 -27.45 2.03
CA LEU A 181 -29.04 -27.67 2.95
C LEU A 181 -29.67 -29.07 2.86
N ASN A 182 -29.53 -29.73 1.71
CA ASN A 182 -30.09 -31.07 1.46
C ASN A 182 -29.30 -32.22 2.11
N GLN A 183 -28.22 -31.96 2.85
CA GLN A 183 -27.31 -32.99 3.40
C GLN A 183 -27.70 -33.48 4.80
N GLN A 184 -28.97 -33.32 5.17
CA GLN A 184 -29.50 -33.85 6.42
C GLN A 184 -29.30 -35.38 6.45
N ASP A 185 -28.91 -35.90 7.60
CA ASP A 185 -28.67 -37.33 7.90
C ASP A 185 -27.40 -38.01 7.32
N GLN A 186 -26.50 -37.28 6.64
CA GLN A 186 -25.20 -37.85 6.25
C GLN A 186 -24.23 -37.97 7.44
N ARG A 187 -23.73 -39.18 7.70
CA ARG A 187 -22.82 -39.49 8.83
C ARG A 187 -21.36 -39.05 8.64
N ASN A 188 -20.92 -38.79 7.41
CA ASN A 188 -19.54 -38.43 7.09
C ASN A 188 -19.46 -36.97 6.64
N VAL A 189 -18.36 -36.29 6.97
CA VAL A 189 -18.07 -34.94 6.47
C VAL A 189 -17.96 -34.97 4.95
N GLN A 190 -18.70 -34.08 4.29
CA GLN A 190 -18.67 -33.94 2.83
C GLN A 190 -17.74 -32.83 2.36
N VAL A 191 -17.29 -32.91 1.12
CA VAL A 191 -16.52 -31.85 0.46
C VAL A 191 -17.12 -31.49 -0.90
N LEU A 192 -17.39 -30.20 -1.10
CA LEU A 192 -17.88 -29.59 -2.34
C LEU A 192 -16.80 -28.70 -2.97
N PRO A 193 -16.09 -29.17 -4.01
CA PRO A 193 -15.15 -28.34 -4.74
C PRO A 193 -15.85 -27.42 -5.76
N ILE A 194 -15.48 -26.14 -5.76
CA ILE A 194 -15.92 -25.10 -6.70
C ILE A 194 -14.69 -24.62 -7.47
N PHE A 195 -14.58 -24.96 -8.76
CA PHE A 195 -13.35 -24.75 -9.52
C PHE A 195 -13.53 -23.93 -10.80
N GLY A 196 -12.46 -23.25 -11.22
CA GLY A 196 -12.42 -22.47 -12.46
C GLY A 196 -11.27 -21.46 -12.52
N MET A 197 -11.10 -20.82 -13.67
CA MET A 197 -10.04 -19.83 -13.93
C MET A 197 -9.98 -18.66 -12.91
N GLY A 198 -8.86 -17.95 -12.88
CA GLY A 198 -8.69 -16.72 -12.09
C GLY A 198 -9.66 -15.61 -12.54
N GLY A 199 -10.13 -14.78 -11.61
CA GLY A 199 -11.03 -13.66 -11.93
C GLY A 199 -12.51 -14.01 -12.16
N LEU A 200 -12.91 -15.29 -12.18
CA LEU A 200 -14.32 -15.75 -12.36
C LEU A 200 -15.31 -15.36 -11.24
N GLY A 201 -14.84 -14.82 -10.11
CA GLY A 201 -15.69 -14.53 -8.95
C GLY A 201 -15.98 -15.74 -8.04
N LYS A 202 -15.12 -16.77 -8.04
CA LYS A 202 -15.29 -17.96 -7.17
C LYS A 202 -15.42 -17.60 -5.69
N THR A 203 -14.47 -16.83 -5.18
CA THR A 203 -14.47 -16.30 -3.81
C THR A 203 -15.71 -15.41 -3.56
N THR A 204 -16.18 -14.66 -4.56
CA THR A 204 -17.42 -13.86 -4.44
C THR A 204 -18.64 -14.75 -4.19
N LEU A 205 -18.84 -15.79 -4.99
CA LEU A 205 -19.92 -16.77 -4.77
C LEU A 205 -19.77 -17.48 -3.42
N ALA A 206 -18.56 -17.94 -3.09
CA ALA A 206 -18.27 -18.59 -1.83
C ALA A 206 -18.68 -17.72 -0.63
N LYS A 207 -18.43 -16.40 -0.68
CA LYS A 207 -18.94 -15.46 0.31
C LYS A 207 -20.47 -15.31 0.26
N MET A 208 -21.09 -15.23 -0.93
CA MET A 208 -22.57 -15.16 -1.07
C MET A 208 -23.29 -16.35 -0.41
N VAL A 209 -22.70 -17.54 -0.49
CA VAL A 209 -23.21 -18.75 0.15
C VAL A 209 -22.94 -18.71 1.66
N TYR A 210 -21.71 -18.39 2.09
CA TYR A 210 -21.32 -18.35 3.50
C TYR A 210 -22.14 -17.35 4.36
N ASN A 211 -22.56 -16.24 3.75
CA ASN A 211 -23.35 -15.18 4.41
C ASN A 211 -24.87 -15.34 4.19
N ASP A 212 -25.34 -16.34 3.43
CA ASP A 212 -26.77 -16.56 3.21
C ASP A 212 -27.51 -16.93 4.51
N GLN A 213 -28.70 -16.37 4.73
CA GLN A 213 -29.48 -16.57 5.97
C GLN A 213 -29.75 -18.05 6.27
N GLN A 214 -30.15 -18.83 5.26
CA GLN A 214 -30.48 -20.25 5.44
C GLN A 214 -29.23 -21.04 5.84
N ILE A 215 -28.06 -20.66 5.31
CA ILE A 215 -26.76 -21.23 5.70
C ILE A 215 -26.32 -20.76 7.09
N GLN A 216 -26.67 -19.53 7.52
CA GLN A 216 -26.39 -19.07 8.89
C GLN A 216 -27.19 -19.86 9.93
N GLU A 217 -28.45 -20.21 9.63
CA GLU A 217 -29.35 -20.95 10.52
C GLU A 217 -29.06 -22.46 10.53
N HIS A 218 -28.43 -23.02 9.48
CA HIS A 218 -28.24 -24.47 9.33
C HIS A 218 -26.97 -25.06 9.98
N PHE A 219 -25.91 -24.27 10.16
CA PHE A 219 -24.60 -24.73 10.65
C PHE A 219 -24.23 -24.05 11.99
N GLN A 220 -23.98 -24.82 13.05
CA GLN A 220 -23.61 -24.26 14.36
C GLN A 220 -22.22 -23.61 14.35
N LEU A 221 -21.29 -24.15 13.56
CA LEU A 221 -19.94 -23.60 13.40
C LEU A 221 -19.69 -23.25 11.93
N LYS A 222 -19.24 -22.02 11.67
CA LYS A 222 -18.84 -21.59 10.32
C LYS A 222 -17.43 -21.02 10.35
N MET A 223 -16.52 -21.63 9.60
CA MET A 223 -15.10 -21.26 9.56
C MET A 223 -14.71 -20.86 8.15
N TRP A 224 -13.83 -19.86 8.02
CA TRP A 224 -13.25 -19.48 6.75
C TRP A 224 -11.74 -19.44 6.86
N HIS A 225 -11.10 -20.37 6.18
CA HIS A 225 -9.65 -20.40 6.04
C HIS A 225 -9.28 -20.16 4.57
N TYR A 226 -8.18 -19.46 4.36
CA TYR A 226 -7.57 -19.29 3.05
C TYR A 226 -6.27 -20.08 2.97
N VAL A 227 -6.05 -20.80 1.87
CA VAL A 227 -4.83 -21.60 1.66
C VAL A 227 -3.76 -20.82 0.91
N SER A 228 -2.69 -20.42 1.60
CA SER A 228 -1.45 -19.98 0.94
C SER A 228 -0.84 -21.12 0.11
N ASP A 229 -0.06 -20.80 -0.93
CA ASP A 229 0.48 -21.84 -1.82
C ASP A 229 1.40 -22.84 -1.09
N ASN A 230 1.88 -22.50 0.12
CA ASN A 230 2.45 -23.43 1.09
C ASN A 230 1.33 -24.12 1.90
N PHE A 231 0.72 -25.15 1.32
CA PHE A 231 -0.26 -25.99 2.00
C PHE A 231 0.39 -26.77 3.15
N ASN A 232 0.22 -26.28 4.38
CA ASN A 232 0.72 -26.91 5.59
C ASN A 232 -0.47 -27.34 6.47
N VAL A 233 -0.62 -28.65 6.65
CA VAL A 233 -1.69 -29.27 7.45
C VAL A 233 -1.69 -28.74 8.88
N VAL A 234 -0.53 -28.58 9.51
CA VAL A 234 -0.41 -28.07 10.89
C VAL A 234 -0.89 -26.62 11.00
N ALA A 235 -0.52 -25.76 10.05
CA ALA A 235 -0.93 -24.35 10.04
C ALA A 235 -2.44 -24.20 9.78
N LEU A 236 -2.99 -25.03 8.89
CA LEU A 236 -4.43 -25.11 8.64
C LEU A 236 -5.21 -25.58 9.88
N LEU A 237 -4.78 -26.67 10.53
CA LEU A 237 -5.41 -27.18 11.75
C LEU A 237 -5.40 -26.15 12.88
N LYS A 238 -4.26 -25.48 13.11
CA LYS A 238 -4.16 -24.37 14.08
C LYS A 238 -5.16 -23.27 13.76
N SER A 239 -5.21 -22.78 12.52
CA SER A 239 -6.15 -21.74 12.13
C SER A 239 -7.63 -22.18 12.26
N ILE A 240 -7.96 -23.44 11.99
CA ILE A 240 -9.31 -23.99 12.21
C ILE A 240 -9.67 -23.99 13.71
N ILE A 241 -8.75 -24.44 14.58
CA ILE A 241 -8.91 -24.38 16.04
C ILE A 241 -9.12 -22.93 16.51
N GLU A 242 -8.36 -21.98 15.97
CA GLU A 242 -8.49 -20.56 16.31
C GLU A 242 -9.83 -19.96 15.88
N LEU A 243 -10.28 -20.29 14.66
CA LEU A 243 -11.56 -19.81 14.11
C LEU A 243 -12.77 -20.40 14.84
N ALA A 244 -12.71 -21.67 15.25
CA ALA A 244 -13.80 -22.32 15.99
C ALA A 244 -13.81 -21.97 17.48
N GLY A 245 -12.63 -21.85 18.12
CA GLY A 245 -12.48 -21.56 19.54
C GLY A 245 -12.46 -20.07 19.90
N ASN A 246 -12.33 -19.19 18.91
CA ASN A 246 -12.19 -17.74 19.05
C ASN A 246 -11.06 -17.32 20.03
N LYS A 247 -9.96 -18.09 20.03
CA LYS A 247 -8.77 -17.97 20.88
C LYS A 247 -7.55 -18.43 20.07
N ARG A 248 -6.35 -17.93 20.40
CA ARG A 248 -5.12 -18.36 19.72
C ARG A 248 -4.69 -19.78 20.08
N CYS A 249 -3.98 -20.44 19.17
CA CYS A 249 -3.54 -21.83 19.34
C CYS A 249 -2.03 -21.91 19.65
N ASP A 250 -1.69 -21.74 20.94
CA ASP A 250 -0.31 -21.80 21.45
C ASP A 250 0.27 -23.24 21.54
N MET A 251 -0.44 -24.23 21.00
CA MET A 251 -0.05 -25.64 21.11
C MET A 251 1.18 -25.99 20.26
N PRO A 252 2.01 -26.96 20.66
CA PRO A 252 3.08 -27.49 19.82
C PRO A 252 2.57 -28.04 18.48
N ASP A 253 3.43 -28.12 17.47
CA ASP A 253 3.12 -28.63 16.12
C ASP A 253 2.87 -30.17 16.05
N THR A 254 2.54 -30.79 17.19
CA THR A 254 2.28 -32.22 17.33
C THR A 254 0.83 -32.53 16.92
N ILE A 255 0.66 -33.27 15.83
CA ILE A 255 -0.67 -33.58 15.24
C ILE A 255 -1.66 -34.16 16.27
N GLU A 256 -1.23 -35.08 17.14
CA GLU A 256 -2.13 -35.69 18.14
C GLU A 256 -2.62 -34.70 19.22
N LEU A 257 -1.84 -33.65 19.53
CA LEU A 257 -2.31 -32.57 20.42
C LEU A 257 -3.32 -31.68 19.70
N LEU A 258 -3.05 -31.33 18.44
CA LEU A 258 -3.96 -30.54 17.62
C LEU A 258 -5.27 -31.30 17.34
N ARG A 259 -5.22 -32.62 17.16
CA ARG A 259 -6.40 -33.48 17.00
C ARG A 259 -7.31 -33.42 18.22
N LYS A 260 -6.75 -33.58 19.42
CA LYS A 260 -7.53 -33.47 20.68
C LYS A 260 -8.12 -32.07 20.86
N GLN A 261 -7.35 -31.01 20.56
CA GLN A 261 -7.86 -29.65 20.66
C GLN A 261 -8.97 -29.35 19.64
N LEU A 262 -8.86 -29.91 18.44
CA LEU A 262 -9.89 -29.83 17.40
C LEU A 262 -11.17 -30.58 17.82
N GLU A 263 -11.02 -31.75 18.47
CA GLU A 263 -12.12 -32.55 19.01
C GLU A 263 -12.84 -31.80 20.15
N GLU A 264 -12.12 -31.15 21.06
CA GLU A 264 -12.68 -30.29 22.11
C GLU A 264 -13.45 -29.07 21.57
N VAL A 265 -12.93 -28.44 20.52
CA VAL A 265 -13.45 -27.15 20.01
C VAL A 265 -14.58 -27.33 18.99
N ILE A 266 -14.51 -28.37 18.14
CA ILE A 266 -15.58 -28.68 17.17
C ILE A 266 -16.65 -29.57 17.81
N GLY A 267 -16.29 -30.52 18.68
CA GLY A 267 -17.22 -31.20 19.59
C GLY A 267 -18.42 -31.91 18.93
N GLN A 268 -18.25 -32.53 17.76
CA GLN A 268 -19.34 -33.16 16.98
C GLN A 268 -20.47 -32.19 16.57
N ASN A 269 -20.21 -30.88 16.56
CA ASN A 269 -21.13 -29.91 15.96
C ASN A 269 -21.15 -30.08 14.43
N ARG A 270 -22.29 -29.76 13.79
CA ARG A 270 -22.36 -29.65 12.34
C ARG A 270 -21.68 -28.34 11.92
N PHE A 271 -20.57 -28.46 11.20
CA PHE A 271 -19.76 -27.33 10.77
C PHE A 271 -19.79 -27.10 9.26
N MET A 272 -19.55 -25.84 8.85
CA MET A 272 -19.22 -25.45 7.49
C MET A 272 -17.82 -24.85 7.46
N LEU A 273 -16.88 -25.49 6.76
CA LEU A 273 -15.50 -25.01 6.59
C LEU A 273 -15.30 -24.55 5.15
N MET A 274 -15.12 -23.25 4.95
CA MET A 274 -14.68 -22.68 3.68
C MET A 274 -13.15 -22.77 3.60
N ILE A 275 -12.62 -23.40 2.55
CA ILE A 275 -11.19 -23.45 2.22
C ILE A 275 -10.99 -22.77 0.86
N ASP A 276 -10.55 -21.51 0.86
CA ASP A 276 -10.48 -20.67 -0.35
C ASP A 276 -9.10 -20.76 -1.05
N ASP A 277 -9.15 -20.86 -2.38
CA ASP A 277 -8.04 -20.92 -3.37
C ASP A 277 -6.98 -22.01 -3.09
N VAL A 278 -7.39 -23.27 -3.00
CA VAL A 278 -6.47 -24.42 -2.81
C VAL A 278 -5.69 -24.74 -4.08
N TRP A 279 -4.37 -24.90 -3.96
CA TRP A 279 -3.45 -25.20 -5.08
C TRP A 279 -2.76 -26.57 -4.99
N ASN A 280 -2.74 -27.22 -3.82
CA ASN A 280 -1.95 -28.43 -3.59
C ASN A 280 -2.57 -29.66 -4.27
N GLU A 281 -1.82 -30.30 -5.17
CA GLU A 281 -2.21 -31.50 -5.90
C GLU A 281 -1.65 -32.81 -5.29
N ASN A 282 -1.13 -32.76 -4.06
CA ASN A 282 -0.68 -33.95 -3.32
C ASN A 282 -1.86 -34.65 -2.63
N GLU A 283 -2.34 -35.71 -3.26
CA GLU A 283 -3.47 -36.54 -2.81
C GLU A 283 -3.31 -37.08 -1.37
N ARG A 284 -2.10 -37.51 -0.99
CA ARG A 284 -1.84 -38.06 0.35
C ARG A 284 -2.04 -37.03 1.47
N MET A 285 -1.64 -35.78 1.24
CA MET A 285 -1.86 -34.70 2.22
C MET A 285 -3.34 -34.39 2.44
N TRP A 286 -4.20 -34.76 1.50
CA TRP A 286 -5.64 -34.70 1.67
C TRP A 286 -6.19 -35.97 2.33
N GLU A 287 -5.99 -37.14 1.70
CA GLU A 287 -6.61 -38.40 2.11
C GLU A 287 -6.03 -39.02 3.40
N ASP A 288 -4.71 -38.95 3.60
CA ASP A 288 -4.03 -39.59 4.73
C ASP A 288 -3.90 -38.64 5.93
N ASP A 289 -3.65 -37.35 5.70
CA ASP A 289 -3.36 -36.37 6.76
C ASP A 289 -4.61 -35.58 7.21
N LEU A 290 -5.20 -34.78 6.32
CA LEU A 290 -6.18 -33.74 6.71
C LEU A 290 -7.61 -34.27 6.82
N LYS A 291 -8.07 -35.04 5.82
CA LYS A 291 -9.43 -35.57 5.74
C LYS A 291 -9.79 -36.45 6.95
N PRO A 292 -8.94 -37.38 7.44
CA PRO A 292 -9.28 -38.22 8.60
C PRO A 292 -9.46 -37.39 9.87
N LEU A 293 -8.63 -36.36 10.08
CA LEU A 293 -8.72 -35.46 11.23
C LEU A 293 -10.04 -34.68 11.22
N LEU A 294 -10.39 -34.04 10.10
CA LEU A 294 -11.65 -33.29 9.96
C LEU A 294 -12.90 -34.20 10.03
N CYS A 295 -12.83 -35.40 9.46
CA CYS A 295 -13.89 -36.40 9.54
C CYS A 295 -14.10 -36.95 10.96
N SER A 296 -13.05 -37.02 11.77
CA SER A 296 -13.15 -37.58 13.14
C SER A 296 -13.91 -36.68 14.12
N VAL A 297 -13.96 -35.37 13.87
CA VAL A 297 -14.52 -34.36 14.79
C VAL A 297 -15.87 -33.77 14.34
N GLY A 298 -16.26 -33.97 13.09
CA GLY A 298 -17.42 -33.32 12.47
C GLY A 298 -18.73 -34.06 12.70
N GLY A 299 -19.75 -33.35 13.19
CA GLY A 299 -21.10 -33.91 13.37
C GLY A 299 -21.83 -34.20 12.05
N PRO A 300 -22.92 -34.99 12.08
CA PRO A 300 -23.71 -35.33 10.90
C PRO A 300 -24.22 -34.10 10.12
N GLY A 301 -23.98 -34.12 8.81
CA GLY A 301 -24.24 -33.01 7.88
C GLY A 301 -23.16 -31.92 7.84
N SER A 302 -21.99 -32.12 8.44
CA SER A 302 -20.85 -31.19 8.29
C SER A 302 -20.29 -31.18 6.87
N ILE A 303 -19.85 -30.01 6.40
CA ILE A 303 -19.40 -29.82 5.03
C ILE A 303 -18.17 -28.91 4.92
N ILE A 304 -17.32 -29.23 3.95
CA ILE A 304 -16.15 -28.45 3.55
C ILE A 304 -16.43 -27.93 2.14
N VAL A 305 -16.33 -26.62 1.92
CA VAL A 305 -16.46 -26.02 0.59
C VAL A 305 -15.10 -25.51 0.17
N VAL A 306 -14.55 -26.10 -0.90
CA VAL A 306 -13.21 -25.79 -1.41
C VAL A 306 -13.36 -24.90 -2.63
N THR A 307 -12.64 -23.79 -2.72
CA THR A 307 -12.46 -23.09 -4.01
C THR A 307 -11.07 -23.37 -4.57
N THR A 308 -10.94 -23.56 -5.89
CA THR A 308 -9.64 -23.84 -6.52
C THR A 308 -9.58 -23.40 -7.98
N ARG A 309 -8.36 -23.21 -8.51
CA ARG A 309 -8.13 -22.98 -9.95
C ARG A 309 -7.83 -24.26 -10.72
N SER A 310 -7.48 -25.35 -10.04
CA SER A 310 -7.12 -26.63 -10.65
C SER A 310 -8.28 -27.63 -10.60
N HIS A 311 -8.64 -28.19 -11.76
CA HIS A 311 -9.56 -29.33 -11.85
C HIS A 311 -9.01 -30.55 -11.08
N LYS A 312 -7.69 -30.73 -11.03
CA LYS A 312 -7.06 -31.88 -10.37
C LYS A 312 -7.17 -31.76 -8.85
N VAL A 313 -6.95 -30.58 -8.27
CA VAL A 313 -7.24 -30.32 -6.84
C VAL A 313 -8.71 -30.61 -6.54
N ALA A 314 -9.64 -30.13 -7.37
CA ALA A 314 -11.06 -30.43 -7.21
C ALA A 314 -11.36 -31.94 -7.31
N SER A 315 -10.65 -32.68 -8.16
CA SER A 315 -10.82 -34.13 -8.33
C SER A 315 -10.27 -34.94 -7.15
N ILE A 316 -9.21 -34.45 -6.49
CA ILE A 316 -8.62 -35.04 -5.28
C ILE A 316 -9.54 -34.83 -4.07
N MET A 317 -10.06 -33.61 -3.90
CA MET A 317 -10.78 -33.25 -2.67
C MET A 317 -12.27 -33.61 -2.67
N GLN A 318 -12.85 -34.02 -3.81
CA GLN A 318 -14.30 -34.23 -3.94
C GLN A 318 -14.86 -35.36 -3.06
N THR A 319 -16.00 -35.09 -2.43
CA THR A 319 -16.98 -36.16 -2.10
C THR A 319 -18.34 -35.87 -2.77
N LEU A 320 -18.64 -34.60 -3.01
CA LEU A 320 -19.72 -34.12 -3.88
C LEU A 320 -19.16 -33.73 -5.24
N ARG A 321 -19.99 -33.85 -6.28
CA ARG A 321 -19.63 -33.53 -7.67
C ARG A 321 -19.08 -32.09 -7.77
N PRO A 322 -17.84 -31.89 -8.27
CA PRO A 322 -17.25 -30.57 -8.41
C PRO A 322 -18.08 -29.63 -9.29
N LEU A 323 -18.34 -28.43 -8.77
CA LEU A 323 -19.03 -27.38 -9.50
C LEU A 323 -18.01 -26.57 -10.30
N LYS A 324 -17.98 -26.84 -11.61
CA LYS A 324 -17.27 -25.98 -12.56
C LYS A 324 -17.98 -24.62 -12.59
N ARG A 325 -17.25 -23.55 -12.30
CA ARG A 325 -17.74 -22.18 -12.45
C ARG A 325 -17.68 -21.81 -13.92
N GLU A 326 -18.84 -21.48 -14.48
CA GLU A 326 -18.93 -20.92 -15.83
C GLU A 326 -18.70 -19.40 -15.80
N CYS A 327 -18.45 -18.83 -16.97
CA CYS A 327 -18.37 -17.38 -17.14
C CYS A 327 -19.74 -16.73 -16.90
N LEU A 328 -19.79 -15.39 -16.82
CA LEU A 328 -21.07 -14.68 -16.88
C LEU A 328 -21.73 -14.91 -18.25
N SER A 329 -23.07 -14.88 -18.31
CA SER A 329 -23.78 -14.86 -19.60
C SER A 329 -23.44 -13.59 -20.38
N GLU A 330 -23.73 -13.55 -21.69
CA GLU A 330 -23.50 -12.32 -22.48
C GLU A 330 -24.29 -11.12 -21.92
N GLN A 331 -25.50 -11.36 -21.39
CA GLN A 331 -26.34 -10.34 -20.79
C GLN A 331 -25.76 -9.84 -19.46
N ASP A 332 -25.45 -10.73 -18.51
CA ASP A 332 -24.84 -10.34 -17.23
C ASP A 332 -23.46 -9.68 -17.43
N SER A 333 -22.73 -10.12 -18.47
CA SER A 333 -21.44 -9.55 -18.85
C SER A 333 -21.59 -8.13 -19.39
N TRP A 334 -22.62 -7.90 -20.21
CA TRP A 334 -22.97 -6.57 -20.71
C TRP A 334 -23.39 -5.65 -19.56
N GLU A 335 -24.31 -6.08 -18.70
CA GLU A 335 -24.80 -5.29 -17.57
C GLU A 335 -23.66 -4.88 -16.61
N LEU A 336 -22.82 -5.85 -16.23
CA LEU A 336 -21.66 -5.58 -15.38
C LEU A 336 -20.66 -4.60 -16.02
N PHE A 337 -20.44 -4.72 -17.33
CA PHE A 337 -19.57 -3.81 -18.08
C PHE A 337 -20.18 -2.41 -18.21
N ALA A 338 -21.45 -2.32 -18.61
CA ALA A 338 -22.18 -1.07 -18.84
C ALA A 338 -22.31 -0.26 -17.54
N HIS A 339 -22.68 -0.92 -16.44
CA HIS A 339 -22.68 -0.32 -15.09
C HIS A 339 -21.31 0.27 -14.72
N LYS A 340 -20.19 -0.27 -15.24
CA LYS A 340 -18.85 0.28 -14.99
C LYS A 340 -18.41 1.32 -16.02
N ALA A 341 -18.84 1.22 -17.27
CA ALA A 341 -18.45 2.12 -18.36
C ALA A 341 -19.23 3.44 -18.35
N PHE A 342 -20.55 3.41 -18.15
CA PHE A 342 -21.42 4.58 -18.35
C PHE A 342 -21.74 5.34 -17.04
N SER A 343 -21.51 4.74 -15.87
CA SER A 343 -21.81 5.37 -14.57
C SER A 343 -20.85 6.49 -14.12
N ASN A 344 -19.96 6.98 -15.00
CA ASN A 344 -19.00 8.06 -14.70
C ASN A 344 -18.95 9.13 -15.81
N GLY A 345 -20.12 9.57 -16.27
CA GLY A 345 -20.27 10.73 -17.18
C GLY A 345 -20.24 10.41 -18.68
N VAL A 346 -19.91 9.19 -19.09
CA VAL A 346 -20.05 8.75 -20.48
C VAL A 346 -21.49 8.31 -20.73
N GLU A 347 -22.22 9.01 -21.61
CA GLU A 347 -23.58 8.62 -22.00
C GLU A 347 -23.58 7.32 -22.84
N GLU A 348 -24.60 6.47 -22.65
CA GLU A 348 -24.78 5.25 -23.44
C GLU A 348 -25.29 5.56 -24.85
N GLN A 349 -24.38 5.96 -25.73
CA GLN A 349 -24.65 6.14 -27.16
C GLN A 349 -24.63 4.79 -27.89
N ALA A 350 -25.54 4.61 -28.85
CA ALA A 350 -25.69 3.35 -29.58
C ALA A 350 -24.39 2.85 -30.26
N GLU A 351 -23.55 3.76 -30.79
CA GLU A 351 -22.27 3.36 -31.38
C GLU A 351 -21.26 2.89 -30.31
N LEU A 352 -21.15 3.59 -29.17
CA LEU A 352 -20.32 3.17 -28.03
C LEU A 352 -20.81 1.83 -27.45
N ALA A 353 -22.12 1.64 -27.30
CA ALA A 353 -22.69 0.38 -26.86
C ALA A 353 -22.35 -0.77 -27.83
N SER A 354 -22.35 -0.52 -29.15
CA SER A 354 -21.94 -1.52 -30.14
C SER A 354 -20.47 -1.95 -29.99
N ILE A 355 -19.57 -1.00 -29.73
CA ILE A 355 -18.14 -1.26 -29.52
C ILE A 355 -17.94 -1.98 -28.18
N GLY A 356 -18.62 -1.52 -27.14
CA GLY A 356 -18.62 -2.12 -25.81
C GLY A 356 -18.98 -3.61 -25.85
N ARG A 357 -20.03 -3.99 -26.58
CA ARG A 357 -20.41 -5.41 -26.72
C ARG A 357 -19.30 -6.25 -27.36
N ARG A 358 -18.59 -5.72 -28.37
CA ARG A 358 -17.44 -6.43 -28.98
C ARG A 358 -16.27 -6.56 -27.99
N ILE A 359 -16.01 -5.56 -27.17
CA ILE A 359 -15.02 -5.61 -26.08
C ILE A 359 -15.43 -6.60 -24.97
N VAL A 360 -16.72 -6.65 -24.61
CA VAL A 360 -17.29 -7.62 -23.66
C VAL A 360 -17.10 -9.05 -24.15
N ASN A 361 -17.32 -9.31 -25.45
CA ASN A 361 -17.08 -10.62 -26.04
C ASN A 361 -15.60 -11.02 -25.95
N LYS A 362 -14.66 -10.09 -26.20
CA LYS A 362 -13.22 -10.31 -26.00
C LYS A 362 -12.84 -10.56 -24.53
N CYS A 363 -13.64 -10.11 -23.56
CA CYS A 363 -13.44 -10.40 -22.13
C CYS A 363 -13.88 -11.82 -21.71
N GLY A 364 -14.53 -12.60 -22.58
CA GLY A 364 -14.90 -14.00 -22.32
C GLY A 364 -15.79 -14.22 -21.10
N GLY A 365 -16.61 -13.23 -20.72
CA GLY A 365 -17.49 -13.28 -19.54
C GLY A 365 -16.77 -13.33 -18.18
N LEU A 366 -15.50 -12.90 -18.10
CA LEU A 366 -14.71 -12.88 -16.87
C LEU A 366 -14.98 -11.60 -16.05
N PRO A 367 -15.60 -11.65 -14.84
CA PRO A 367 -16.02 -10.46 -14.10
C PRO A 367 -14.92 -9.42 -13.83
N LEU A 368 -13.69 -9.85 -13.53
CA LEU A 368 -12.57 -8.93 -13.31
C LEU A 368 -12.15 -8.21 -14.61
N ALA A 369 -12.15 -8.92 -15.74
CA ALA A 369 -11.82 -8.34 -17.04
C ALA A 369 -12.87 -7.30 -17.44
N LEU A 370 -14.16 -7.64 -17.31
CA LEU A 370 -15.30 -6.76 -17.59
C LEU A 370 -15.25 -5.48 -16.74
N LYS A 371 -15.05 -5.60 -15.41
CA LYS A 371 -14.89 -4.45 -14.50
C LYS A 371 -13.69 -3.57 -14.86
N THR A 372 -12.58 -4.18 -15.24
CA THR A 372 -11.34 -3.47 -15.61
C THR A 372 -11.50 -2.72 -16.94
N MET A 373 -12.13 -3.32 -17.94
CA MET A 373 -12.38 -2.69 -19.25
C MET A 373 -13.47 -1.61 -19.17
N GLY A 374 -14.57 -1.85 -18.45
CA GLY A 374 -15.57 -0.82 -18.20
C GLY A 374 -14.98 0.37 -17.46
N GLY A 375 -14.19 0.13 -16.40
CA GLY A 375 -13.48 1.18 -15.67
C GLY A 375 -12.49 1.98 -16.53
N LEU A 376 -11.73 1.32 -17.42
CA LEU A 376 -10.88 2.00 -18.41
C LEU A 376 -11.69 2.93 -19.33
N LEU A 377 -12.74 2.39 -19.94
CA LEU A 377 -13.54 3.05 -20.97
C LEU A 377 -14.45 4.15 -20.41
N SER A 378 -14.76 4.12 -19.11
CA SER A 378 -15.48 5.21 -18.42
C SER A 378 -14.74 6.56 -18.41
N SER A 379 -13.46 6.59 -18.81
CA SER A 379 -12.69 7.82 -19.01
C SER A 379 -12.54 8.22 -20.48
N LYS A 380 -13.32 7.60 -21.39
CA LYS A 380 -13.22 7.71 -22.84
C LYS A 380 -14.56 8.12 -23.45
N GLU A 381 -14.68 9.40 -23.81
CA GLU A 381 -15.89 9.95 -24.42
C GLU A 381 -15.96 9.69 -25.94
N LYS A 382 -14.81 9.55 -26.60
CA LYS A 382 -14.75 9.51 -28.08
C LYS A 382 -14.82 8.08 -28.61
N VAL A 383 -15.72 7.87 -29.58
CA VAL A 383 -15.87 6.63 -30.37
C VAL A 383 -14.53 6.08 -30.88
N GLN A 384 -13.62 6.95 -31.33
CA GLN A 384 -12.31 6.52 -31.86
C GLN A 384 -11.37 5.97 -30.77
N GLU A 385 -11.50 6.42 -29.52
CA GLU A 385 -10.72 5.87 -28.41
C GLU A 385 -11.23 4.47 -28.00
N TRP A 386 -12.55 4.26 -28.09
CA TRP A 386 -13.15 2.93 -27.92
C TRP A 386 -12.74 1.98 -29.04
N LYS A 387 -12.73 2.41 -30.31
CA LYS A 387 -12.26 1.61 -31.46
C LYS A 387 -10.78 1.25 -31.33
N ALA A 388 -9.91 2.19 -30.99
CA ALA A 388 -8.49 1.91 -30.77
C ALA A 388 -8.23 0.89 -29.64
N ILE A 389 -9.06 0.91 -28.58
CA ILE A 389 -9.01 -0.10 -27.52
C ILE A 389 -9.56 -1.45 -28.02
N GLU A 390 -10.66 -1.46 -28.77
CA GLU A 390 -11.22 -2.67 -29.41
C GLU A 390 -10.20 -3.35 -30.34
N GLU A 391 -9.51 -2.57 -31.18
CA GLU A 391 -8.53 -3.04 -32.17
C GLU A 391 -7.22 -3.55 -31.55
N SER A 392 -6.93 -3.21 -30.30
CA SER A 392 -5.78 -3.76 -29.60
C SER A 392 -5.93 -5.27 -29.35
N ASN A 393 -4.80 -5.99 -29.22
CA ASN A 393 -4.72 -7.45 -29.05
C ASN A 393 -5.26 -7.96 -27.69
N ILE A 394 -6.49 -7.59 -27.35
CA ILE A 394 -7.26 -8.12 -26.25
C ILE A 394 -7.73 -9.54 -26.64
N GLY A 395 -6.98 -10.55 -26.20
CA GLY A 395 -7.41 -11.95 -26.31
C GLY A 395 -6.92 -12.72 -27.53
N ASP A 396 -5.89 -12.26 -28.24
CA ASP A 396 -5.18 -13.06 -29.26
C ASP A 396 -4.36 -14.19 -28.59
N ASN A 397 -5.07 -15.18 -28.05
CA ASN A 397 -4.48 -16.41 -27.52
C ASN A 397 -4.63 -17.54 -28.54
N ASP A 398 -3.52 -17.84 -29.21
CA ASP A 398 -3.31 -19.01 -30.07
C ASP A 398 -3.43 -20.29 -29.21
N GLY A 399 -4.68 -20.76 -29.01
CA GLY A 399 -5.01 -21.85 -28.10
C GLY A 399 -6.33 -21.74 -27.31
N GLY A 400 -7.14 -20.70 -27.50
CA GLY A 400 -8.56 -20.69 -27.07
C GLY A 400 -8.82 -20.64 -25.55
N LYS A 401 -7.84 -20.19 -24.74
CA LYS A 401 -8.03 -19.91 -23.31
C LYS A 401 -8.07 -18.41 -23.07
N TYR A 402 -9.17 -17.90 -22.53
CA TYR A 402 -9.27 -16.50 -22.09
C TYR A 402 -8.36 -16.26 -20.89
N GLU A 403 -7.29 -15.48 -21.06
CA GLU A 403 -6.44 -15.05 -19.96
C GLU A 403 -6.74 -13.61 -19.57
N VAL A 404 -6.88 -13.37 -18.26
CA VAL A 404 -7.19 -12.04 -17.72
C VAL A 404 -5.97 -11.10 -17.79
N MET A 405 -4.74 -11.63 -17.72
CA MET A 405 -3.53 -10.83 -17.56
C MET A 405 -3.26 -9.83 -18.72
N PRO A 406 -3.44 -10.18 -20.01
CA PRO A 406 -3.36 -9.21 -21.11
C PRO A 406 -4.31 -8.01 -20.95
N ILE A 407 -5.52 -8.24 -20.45
CA ILE A 407 -6.53 -7.19 -20.21
C ILE A 407 -6.09 -6.24 -19.09
N LEU A 408 -5.53 -6.78 -17.99
CA LEU A 408 -5.00 -5.95 -16.91
C LEU A 408 -3.76 -5.16 -17.36
N LYS A 409 -2.85 -5.82 -18.11
CA LYS A 409 -1.67 -5.19 -18.73
C LYS A 409 -2.08 -4.05 -19.68
N LEU A 410 -3.18 -4.19 -20.44
CA LEU A 410 -3.71 -3.10 -21.28
C LEU A 410 -4.25 -1.93 -20.44
N SER A 411 -5.11 -2.20 -19.45
CA SER A 411 -5.66 -1.14 -18.59
C SER A 411 -4.55 -0.36 -17.87
N TYR A 412 -3.47 -1.04 -17.44
CA TYR A 412 -2.31 -0.41 -16.83
C TYR A 412 -1.60 0.55 -17.80
N LYS A 413 -1.41 0.19 -19.08
CA LYS A 413 -0.81 1.10 -20.08
C LYS A 413 -1.56 2.42 -20.22
N HIS A 414 -2.88 2.40 -20.05
CA HIS A 414 -3.74 3.59 -20.14
C HIS A 414 -3.87 4.39 -18.82
N LEU A 415 -3.12 4.03 -17.77
CA LEU A 415 -2.95 4.88 -16.58
C LEU A 415 -1.97 6.04 -16.85
N SER A 416 -2.12 7.14 -16.10
CA SER A 416 -1.14 8.23 -16.13
C SER A 416 0.22 7.81 -15.54
N SER A 417 1.29 8.55 -15.86
CA SER A 417 2.63 8.32 -15.33
C SER A 417 2.70 8.25 -13.79
N GLU A 418 1.92 9.08 -13.09
CA GLU A 418 1.86 9.10 -11.63
C GLU A 418 1.03 7.92 -11.09
N MET A 419 -0.12 7.63 -11.72
CA MET A 419 -0.96 6.47 -11.36
C MET A 419 -0.17 5.15 -11.48
N LYS A 420 0.67 5.01 -12.52
CA LYS A 420 1.57 3.85 -12.71
C LYS A 420 2.56 3.69 -11.55
N LEU A 421 3.19 4.78 -11.08
CA LEU A 421 4.05 4.75 -9.89
C LEU A 421 3.27 4.38 -8.63
N CYS A 422 2.14 5.02 -8.39
CA CYS A 422 1.30 4.82 -7.21
C CYS A 422 0.80 3.38 -7.10
N PHE A 423 0.32 2.81 -8.22
CA PHE A 423 -0.07 1.40 -8.32
C PHE A 423 1.11 0.45 -8.14
N ALA A 424 2.23 0.66 -8.84
CA ALA A 424 3.39 -0.23 -8.71
C ALA A 424 3.98 -0.25 -7.29
N PHE A 425 3.92 0.87 -6.57
CA PHE A 425 4.32 0.92 -5.16
C PHE A 425 3.50 -0.01 -4.26
N CYS A 426 2.23 -0.30 -4.60
CA CYS A 426 1.39 -1.23 -3.83
C CYS A 426 1.96 -2.66 -3.79
N ALA A 427 2.87 -3.03 -4.70
CA ALA A 427 3.61 -4.30 -4.65
C ALA A 427 4.50 -4.44 -3.38
N VAL A 428 4.70 -3.37 -2.60
CA VAL A 428 5.41 -3.42 -1.31
C VAL A 428 4.60 -4.15 -0.22
N PHE A 429 3.29 -4.23 -0.38
CA PHE A 429 2.40 -4.96 0.53
C PHE A 429 2.26 -6.42 0.07
N TYR A 430 1.87 -7.32 0.98
CA TYR A 430 1.47 -8.67 0.60
C TYR A 430 0.09 -8.67 -0.10
N LYS A 431 -0.23 -9.72 -0.86
CA LYS A 431 -1.54 -9.86 -1.53
C LYS A 431 -2.67 -9.86 -0.50
N ASP A 432 -3.82 -9.29 -0.86
CA ASP A 432 -4.98 -9.01 0.03
C ASP A 432 -4.71 -8.15 1.27
N TYR A 433 -3.50 -7.57 1.44
CA TYR A 433 -3.23 -6.64 2.54
C TYR A 433 -4.28 -5.52 2.56
N GLU A 434 -4.85 -5.29 3.73
CA GLU A 434 -5.80 -4.21 3.95
C GLU A 434 -5.02 -2.89 4.10
N MET A 435 -4.98 -2.12 3.01
CA MET A 435 -4.27 -0.85 2.89
C MET A 435 -5.16 0.30 3.39
N GLU A 436 -4.68 1.07 4.35
CA GLU A 436 -5.30 2.32 4.77
C GLU A 436 -5.07 3.42 3.70
N LYS A 437 -6.14 4.08 3.24
CA LYS A 437 -6.14 5.10 2.18
C LYS A 437 -5.15 6.23 2.48
N ASP A 438 -5.33 6.91 3.60
CA ASP A 438 -4.52 8.05 4.02
C ASP A 438 -3.03 7.69 4.04
N ARG A 439 -2.69 6.55 4.66
CA ARG A 439 -1.32 6.04 4.74
C ARG A 439 -0.73 5.76 3.36
N LEU A 440 -1.52 5.20 2.44
CA LEU A 440 -1.07 4.91 1.07
C LEU A 440 -0.75 6.21 0.32
N ILE A 441 -1.63 7.21 0.38
CA ILE A 441 -1.42 8.55 -0.20
C ILE A 441 -0.20 9.23 0.40
N GLN A 442 -0.06 9.19 1.74
CA GLN A 442 1.08 9.74 2.47
C GLN A 442 2.42 9.11 2.05
N LEU A 443 2.43 7.81 1.73
CA LEU A 443 3.62 7.12 1.21
C LEU A 443 3.92 7.49 -0.25
N TRP A 444 2.90 7.72 -1.08
CA TRP A 444 3.07 8.24 -2.44
C TRP A 444 3.66 9.65 -2.45
N MET A 445 3.14 10.54 -1.59
CA MET A 445 3.68 11.90 -1.36
C MET A 445 5.15 11.85 -0.91
N ALA A 446 5.46 11.04 0.11
CA ALA A 446 6.81 10.93 0.67
C ALA A 446 7.85 10.46 -0.35
N ASN A 447 7.47 9.55 -1.25
CA ASN A 447 8.35 9.05 -2.31
C ASN A 447 8.37 9.93 -3.58
N CYS A 448 7.59 11.02 -3.61
CA CYS A 448 7.45 11.97 -4.72
C CYS A 448 6.80 11.36 -5.98
N PHE A 449 5.85 10.43 -5.81
CA PHE A 449 5.16 9.81 -6.95
C PHE A 449 4.05 10.67 -7.55
N ILE A 450 3.60 11.67 -6.79
CA ILE A 450 2.59 12.66 -7.18
C ILE A 450 3.19 14.06 -7.07
N GLN A 451 2.76 14.97 -7.95
CA GLN A 451 3.24 16.36 -8.02
C GLN A 451 2.09 17.37 -7.90
N GLU A 452 2.42 18.61 -7.53
CA GLU A 452 1.48 19.74 -7.51
C GLU A 452 1.25 20.21 -8.97
N GLU A 453 -0.01 20.34 -9.39
CA GLU A 453 -0.37 20.75 -10.75
C GLU A 453 -1.39 21.89 -10.73
N GLY A 454 -0.97 23.08 -11.17
CA GLY A 454 -1.82 24.27 -11.21
C GLY A 454 -2.31 24.67 -9.81
N THR A 455 -3.61 24.53 -9.57
CA THR A 455 -4.28 24.81 -8.28
C THR A 455 -4.50 23.56 -7.41
N VAL A 456 -4.16 22.36 -7.91
CA VAL A 456 -4.42 21.10 -7.21
C VAL A 456 -3.23 20.77 -6.31
N ASP A 457 -3.47 20.68 -5.00
CA ASP A 457 -2.45 20.32 -4.01
C ASP A 457 -2.15 18.80 -3.99
N LEU A 458 -1.09 18.41 -3.29
CA LEU A 458 -0.64 17.01 -3.19
C LEU A 458 -1.68 16.07 -2.54
N VAL A 459 -2.51 16.57 -1.62
CA VAL A 459 -3.53 15.77 -0.94
C VAL A 459 -4.67 15.49 -1.92
N GLN A 460 -5.21 16.53 -2.56
CA GLN A 460 -6.26 16.42 -3.59
C GLN A 460 -5.82 15.53 -4.76
N LYS A 461 -4.58 15.69 -5.24
CA LYS A 461 -3.99 14.87 -6.30
C LYS A 461 -3.88 13.39 -5.88
N GLY A 462 -3.52 13.13 -4.62
CA GLY A 462 -3.43 11.79 -4.04
C GLY A 462 -4.80 11.12 -3.87
N GLU A 463 -5.80 11.87 -3.40
CA GLU A 463 -7.19 11.45 -3.31
C GLU A 463 -7.75 11.07 -4.69
N PHE A 464 -7.57 11.94 -5.70
CA PHE A 464 -7.97 11.68 -7.09
C PHE A 464 -7.33 10.41 -7.66
N ILE A 465 -6.01 10.23 -7.49
CA ILE A 465 -5.30 9.03 -7.98
C ILE A 465 -5.80 7.77 -7.25
N PHE A 466 -6.08 7.84 -5.94
CA PHE A 466 -6.63 6.71 -5.20
C PHE A 466 -8.02 6.31 -5.73
N ASP A 467 -8.92 7.29 -5.89
CA ASP A 467 -10.29 7.03 -6.29
C ASP A 467 -10.39 6.59 -7.77
N GLU A 468 -9.52 7.08 -8.66
CA GLU A 468 -9.35 6.54 -10.03
C GLU A 468 -8.85 5.07 -10.03
N LEU A 469 -7.87 4.73 -9.19
CA LEU A 469 -7.38 3.34 -9.08
C LEU A 469 -8.45 2.39 -8.50
N VAL A 470 -9.31 2.87 -7.59
CA VAL A 470 -10.49 2.12 -7.12
C VAL A 470 -11.53 2.01 -8.24
N TRP A 471 -11.80 3.10 -8.97
CA TRP A 471 -12.81 3.13 -10.02
C TRP A 471 -12.50 2.13 -11.14
N ARG A 472 -11.25 2.14 -11.62
CA ARG A 472 -10.65 1.23 -12.61
C ARG A 472 -10.39 -0.19 -12.09
N SER A 473 -10.78 -0.50 -10.85
CA SER A 473 -10.65 -1.82 -10.22
C SER A 473 -9.22 -2.34 -10.01
N PHE A 474 -8.20 -1.47 -10.03
CA PHE A 474 -6.83 -1.81 -9.57
C PHE A 474 -6.80 -1.96 -8.04
N LEU A 475 -7.59 -1.15 -7.35
CA LEU A 475 -7.93 -1.28 -5.94
C LEU A 475 -9.41 -1.68 -5.81
N GLN A 476 -9.72 -2.47 -4.79
CA GLN A 476 -11.07 -2.97 -4.51
C GLN A 476 -11.36 -2.90 -3.00
N ASP A 477 -12.57 -3.32 -2.59
CA ASP A 477 -12.96 -3.42 -1.18
C ASP A 477 -12.74 -2.12 -0.36
N LYS A 478 -12.94 -0.97 -1.01
CA LYS A 478 -13.01 0.35 -0.37
C LYS A 478 -14.15 0.37 0.64
N LYS A 479 -13.83 0.33 1.93
CA LYS A 479 -14.79 0.34 3.05
C LYS A 479 -14.33 1.29 4.14
N VAL A 480 -15.28 1.83 4.90
CA VAL A 480 -14.99 2.56 6.14
C VAL A 480 -14.89 1.54 7.29
N VAL A 481 -13.80 1.60 8.06
CA VAL A 481 -13.59 0.81 9.27
C VAL A 481 -13.51 1.76 10.45
N VAL A 482 -14.26 1.45 11.51
CA VAL A 482 -14.12 2.13 12.80
C VAL A 482 -13.05 1.40 13.61
N LYS A 483 -12.06 2.14 14.11
CA LYS A 483 -11.08 1.66 15.08
C LYS A 483 -11.31 2.35 16.42
N SER A 484 -11.24 1.58 17.50
CA SER A 484 -11.15 2.09 18.88
C SER A 484 -9.69 2.28 19.28
N ALA A 485 -9.41 3.27 20.13
CA ALA A 485 -8.12 3.36 20.82
C ALA A 485 -7.85 2.09 21.66
N ILE A 486 -6.59 1.67 21.75
CA ILE A 486 -6.25 0.29 22.17
C ILE A 486 -6.61 -0.03 23.65
N HIS A 487 -6.59 0.96 24.55
CA HIS A 487 -6.73 0.73 26.00
C HIS A 487 -7.90 1.49 26.68
N HIS A 488 -8.57 2.42 26.00
CA HIS A 488 -9.76 3.11 26.49
C HIS A 488 -10.81 3.16 25.37
N GLY A 489 -11.89 2.39 25.52
CA GLY A 489 -12.84 2.08 24.44
C GLY A 489 -13.75 3.23 23.96
N ASP A 490 -13.65 4.41 24.58
CA ASP A 490 -14.54 5.54 24.31
C ASP A 490 -14.15 6.34 23.06
N THR A 491 -12.85 6.40 22.71
CA THR A 491 -12.39 7.18 21.55
C THR A 491 -12.34 6.31 20.29
N GLN A 492 -13.22 6.60 19.33
CA GLN A 492 -13.29 5.90 18.04
C GLN A 492 -12.90 6.83 16.87
N TYR A 493 -12.17 6.29 15.89
CA TYR A 493 -11.84 6.95 14.64
C TYR A 493 -12.24 6.13 13.42
N LYS A 494 -12.64 6.82 12.36
CA LYS A 494 -12.98 6.22 11.07
C LYS A 494 -11.75 6.27 10.15
N ILE A 495 -11.40 5.14 9.55
CA ILE A 495 -10.42 5.08 8.46
C ILE A 495 -11.06 4.49 7.21
N VAL A 496 -10.59 4.90 6.04
CA VAL A 496 -10.91 4.21 4.78
C VAL A 496 -9.81 3.20 4.50
N VAL A 497 -10.21 1.97 4.18
CA VAL A 497 -9.28 0.91 3.78
C VAL A 497 -9.71 0.29 2.45
N CYS A 498 -8.75 -0.27 1.72
CA CYS A 498 -8.98 -1.01 0.48
C CYS A 498 -8.05 -2.23 0.39
N LYS A 499 -8.23 -3.05 -0.65
CA LYS A 499 -7.40 -4.21 -0.98
C LYS A 499 -7.02 -4.18 -2.45
N MET A 500 -6.03 -4.99 -2.83
CA MET A 500 -5.66 -5.24 -4.22
C MET A 500 -5.96 -6.70 -4.58
N HIS A 501 -6.62 -6.95 -5.71
CA HIS A 501 -6.86 -8.30 -6.21
C HIS A 501 -5.54 -8.93 -6.70
N ASP A 502 -5.34 -10.24 -6.52
CA ASP A 502 -4.10 -10.96 -6.88
C ASP A 502 -3.54 -10.61 -8.24
N LEU A 503 -4.36 -10.72 -9.27
CA LEU A 503 -3.91 -10.51 -10.65
C LEU A 503 -3.48 -9.05 -10.88
N MET A 504 -3.98 -8.11 -10.07
CA MET A 504 -3.47 -6.73 -10.00
C MET A 504 -2.19 -6.64 -9.17
N HIS A 505 -2.01 -7.44 -8.11
CA HIS A 505 -0.75 -7.50 -7.35
C HIS A 505 0.39 -8.18 -8.11
N ASP A 506 0.09 -9.26 -8.84
CA ASP A 506 0.98 -9.94 -9.77
C ASP A 506 1.36 -8.98 -10.89
N LEU A 507 0.40 -8.23 -11.45
CA LEU A 507 0.71 -7.15 -12.38
C LEU A 507 1.59 -6.05 -11.74
N ALA A 508 1.33 -5.66 -10.50
CA ALA A 508 2.15 -4.67 -9.79
C ALA A 508 3.59 -5.17 -9.59
N LYS A 509 3.79 -6.46 -9.30
CA LYS A 509 5.11 -7.12 -9.25
C LYS A 509 5.77 -7.22 -10.63
N ASP A 510 5.03 -7.61 -11.66
CA ASP A 510 5.50 -7.67 -13.05
C ASP A 510 6.05 -6.32 -13.54
N VAL A 511 5.48 -5.20 -13.08
CA VAL A 511 5.94 -3.84 -13.45
C VAL A 511 6.98 -3.24 -12.50
N THR A 512 7.32 -3.86 -11.36
CA THR A 512 8.41 -3.35 -10.49
C THR A 512 9.23 -4.40 -9.73
N GLU A 513 10.55 -4.37 -9.98
CA GLU A 513 11.58 -5.06 -9.19
C GLU A 513 11.97 -4.28 -7.89
N GLU A 514 11.38 -3.11 -7.63
CA GLU A 514 11.81 -2.21 -6.53
C GLU A 514 11.09 -2.41 -5.20
N CYS A 515 10.02 -3.20 -5.18
CA CYS A 515 9.22 -3.48 -3.99
C CYS A 515 9.51 -4.88 -3.46
N ALA A 516 9.59 -5.03 -2.14
CA ALA A 516 9.68 -6.34 -1.51
C ALA A 516 8.92 -6.42 -0.18
N SER A 517 8.16 -7.49 -0.01
CA SER A 517 7.53 -7.92 1.24
C SER A 517 8.27 -9.15 1.78
N ILE A 518 8.77 -9.10 3.02
CA ILE A 518 9.47 -10.22 3.66
C ILE A 518 8.62 -10.79 4.80
N GLU A 519 8.26 -12.06 4.70
CA GLU A 519 7.57 -12.85 5.72
C GLU A 519 8.35 -14.15 5.97
N GLY A 520 8.60 -14.49 7.23
CA GLY A 520 9.16 -15.78 7.63
C GLY A 520 10.70 -15.89 7.57
N SER A 521 11.20 -17.01 8.10
CA SER A 521 12.64 -17.25 8.29
C SER A 521 13.31 -17.92 7.08
N SER A 522 14.46 -17.36 6.69
CA SER A 522 15.52 -17.96 5.87
C SER A 522 15.18 -18.47 4.45
N GLN A 523 15.52 -17.64 3.44
CA GLN A 523 16.52 -17.96 2.38
C GLN A 523 16.68 -16.85 1.33
N GLN A 524 15.79 -15.85 1.29
CA GLN A 524 15.76 -14.81 0.24
C GLN A 524 16.86 -13.71 0.33
N LYS A 525 17.97 -13.90 1.05
CA LYS A 525 19.03 -12.88 1.19
C LYS A 525 19.71 -12.51 -0.14
N ALA A 526 19.66 -13.39 -1.16
CA ALA A 526 20.24 -13.16 -2.47
C ALA A 526 19.36 -12.30 -3.42
N LEU A 527 18.06 -12.17 -3.15
CA LEU A 527 17.07 -11.63 -4.11
C LEU A 527 16.85 -10.10 -4.03
N LEU A 528 17.51 -9.40 -3.11
CA LEU A 528 17.14 -8.03 -2.71
C LEU A 528 18.00 -6.92 -3.35
N LYS A 529 18.68 -7.21 -4.47
CA LYS A 529 19.60 -6.27 -5.17
C LYS A 529 18.83 -5.35 -6.14
N GLY A 530 18.32 -4.25 -5.63
CA GLY A 530 17.56 -3.24 -6.39
C GLY A 530 16.33 -2.70 -5.66
N VAL A 531 15.96 -3.32 -4.53
CA VAL A 531 14.79 -2.94 -3.74
C VAL A 531 14.95 -1.55 -3.13
N CYS A 532 14.01 -0.65 -3.44
CA CYS A 532 13.93 0.71 -2.93
C CYS A 532 12.80 0.87 -1.88
N HIS A 533 11.80 -0.03 -1.89
CA HIS A 533 10.66 -0.01 -0.96
C HIS A 533 10.48 -1.39 -0.33
N MET A 534 10.44 -1.45 1.00
CA MET A 534 10.45 -2.72 1.72
C MET A 534 9.45 -2.74 2.88
N LYS A 535 8.62 -3.79 2.93
CA LYS A 535 7.84 -4.18 4.11
C LYS A 535 8.43 -5.46 4.74
N MET A 536 8.46 -5.53 6.06
CA MET A 536 8.75 -6.75 6.84
C MET A 536 8.08 -6.66 8.21
N SER A 537 7.98 -7.76 8.96
CA SER A 537 7.52 -7.69 10.34
C SER A 537 8.58 -7.05 11.28
N LYS A 538 8.16 -6.53 12.44
CA LYS A 538 9.06 -6.11 13.54
C LYS A 538 10.09 -7.18 13.89
N ALA A 539 9.65 -8.43 14.01
CA ALA A 539 10.51 -9.54 14.39
C ALA A 539 11.51 -9.90 13.28
N GLU A 540 11.12 -9.77 12.00
CA GLU A 540 12.03 -9.99 10.87
C GLU A 540 13.11 -8.90 10.81
N LEU A 541 12.77 -7.64 11.11
CA LEU A 541 13.74 -6.54 11.22
C LEU A 541 14.79 -6.81 12.31
N GLN A 542 14.39 -7.41 13.44
CA GLN A 542 15.29 -7.78 14.55
C GLN A 542 16.14 -9.02 14.25
N ARG A 543 15.60 -10.00 13.51
CA ARG A 543 16.34 -11.24 13.12
C ARG A 543 17.29 -11.03 11.94
N SER A 544 17.02 -10.08 11.05
CA SER A 544 17.65 -9.98 9.73
C SER A 544 19.01 -9.25 9.72
N SER A 545 20.03 -9.88 10.30
CA SER A 545 21.41 -9.38 10.17
C SER A 545 21.91 -9.33 8.71
N GLY A 546 22.57 -8.22 8.38
CA GLY A 546 23.13 -7.89 7.07
C GLY A 546 22.13 -7.38 6.04
N LEU A 547 20.85 -7.18 6.38
CA LEU A 547 19.82 -6.88 5.39
C LEU A 547 20.05 -5.53 4.70
N CYS A 548 20.40 -4.48 5.44
CA CYS A 548 20.66 -3.16 4.86
C CYS A 548 22.10 -2.98 4.34
N LYS A 549 22.97 -4.00 4.48
CA LYS A 549 24.40 -3.88 4.20
C LYS A 549 24.66 -3.67 2.71
N GLY A 550 25.30 -2.55 2.37
CA GLY A 550 25.60 -2.19 0.99
C GLY A 550 24.42 -1.64 0.17
N ARG A 551 23.28 -1.33 0.81
CA ARG A 551 22.14 -0.67 0.15
C ARG A 551 22.25 0.85 0.26
N THR A 552 22.38 1.53 -0.88
CA THR A 552 22.49 2.99 -0.95
C THR A 552 21.17 3.71 -1.21
N TYR A 553 20.14 3.01 -1.71
CA TYR A 553 18.92 3.64 -2.28
C TYR A 553 17.59 3.20 -1.62
N LEU A 554 17.61 2.65 -0.41
CA LEU A 554 16.36 2.27 0.28
C LEU A 554 15.59 3.55 0.66
N ARG A 555 14.46 3.81 -0.01
CA ARG A 555 13.60 4.98 0.21
C ARG A 555 12.45 4.73 1.18
N THR A 556 11.92 3.51 1.26
CA THR A 556 10.82 3.18 2.18
C THR A 556 11.15 1.94 2.98
N LEU A 557 10.99 2.03 4.30
CA LEU A 557 11.01 0.88 5.21
C LEU A 557 9.74 0.89 6.06
N LEU A 558 8.93 -0.15 5.93
CA LEU A 558 7.72 -0.39 6.72
C LEU A 558 7.92 -1.64 7.58
N ALA A 559 8.06 -1.44 8.90
CA ALA A 559 8.14 -2.50 9.89
C ALA A 559 7.08 -2.29 10.98
N PRO A 560 5.80 -2.57 10.71
CA PRO A 560 4.77 -2.51 11.75
C PRO A 560 4.95 -3.59 12.83
N SER A 561 4.44 -3.28 14.03
CA SER A 561 4.09 -4.29 15.03
C SER A 561 2.79 -4.96 14.56
N GLU A 562 2.78 -6.28 14.33
CA GLU A 562 1.66 -6.96 13.66
C GLU A 562 0.74 -7.73 14.62
N SER A 563 0.99 -7.75 15.94
CA SER A 563 0.09 -8.38 16.92
C SER A 563 0.16 -7.79 18.35
N TRP A 564 -0.88 -8.06 19.15
CA TRP A 564 -0.98 -7.65 20.56
C TRP A 564 0.01 -8.39 21.48
N GLU A 565 0.38 -9.64 21.17
CA GLU A 565 1.39 -10.40 21.92
C GLU A 565 2.77 -9.76 21.87
N ASP A 566 3.08 -9.07 20.76
CA ASP A 566 4.36 -8.41 20.53
C ASP A 566 4.58 -7.19 21.49
N HIS A 567 3.56 -6.86 22.29
CA HIS A 567 3.60 -5.87 23.38
C HIS A 567 3.73 -6.51 24.78
N ASN A 568 3.35 -7.78 24.95
CA ASN A 568 3.29 -8.43 26.28
C ASN A 568 4.51 -9.33 26.57
N TYR A 569 5.27 -9.73 25.54
CA TYR A 569 6.58 -10.33 25.75
C TYR A 569 7.60 -9.27 26.15
N ASN A 570 8.11 -9.38 27.39
CA ASN A 570 9.23 -8.62 27.92
C ASN A 570 10.56 -9.09 27.26
N PHE A 571 10.66 -8.96 25.93
CA PHE A 571 11.84 -9.34 25.17
C PHE A 571 13.06 -8.50 25.60
N PRO A 572 14.22 -9.12 25.85
CA PRO A 572 15.34 -8.45 26.48
C PRO A 572 15.82 -7.27 25.63
N SER A 573 15.94 -6.11 26.28
CA SER A 573 16.42 -4.88 25.68
C SER A 573 17.89 -4.99 25.27
N ARG A 574 18.19 -5.50 24.06
CA ARG A 574 19.42 -5.22 23.28
C ARG A 574 19.50 -5.95 21.93
N SER A 575 19.68 -5.16 20.88
CA SER A 575 20.65 -5.47 19.82
C SER A 575 21.28 -4.17 19.31
N HIS A 576 22.54 -3.91 19.69
CA HIS A 576 23.34 -2.80 19.12
C HIS A 576 23.66 -3.01 17.62
N LYS A 577 23.29 -4.15 17.04
CA LYS A 577 23.61 -4.57 15.67
C LYS A 577 22.65 -3.93 14.66
N ASP A 578 21.35 -4.07 14.88
CA ASP A 578 20.26 -3.58 14.02
C ASP A 578 20.36 -2.04 13.89
N ILE A 579 20.75 -1.40 15.00
CA ILE A 579 21.03 0.03 15.14
C ILE A 579 22.16 0.51 14.21
N LYS A 580 23.14 -0.33 13.84
CA LYS A 580 24.19 0.02 12.84
C LYS A 580 23.71 -0.16 11.40
N GLU A 581 22.79 -1.09 11.14
CA GLU A 581 22.30 -1.38 9.80
C GLU A 581 21.34 -0.31 9.29
N LEU A 582 20.38 0.12 10.12
CA LEU A 582 19.50 1.26 9.81
C LEU A 582 20.31 2.54 9.51
N GLN A 583 21.45 2.74 10.19
CA GLN A 583 22.30 3.92 9.95
C GLN A 583 22.89 4.00 8.54
N GLN A 584 23.02 2.88 7.81
CA GLN A 584 23.52 2.89 6.43
C GLN A 584 22.46 3.39 5.43
N VAL A 585 21.17 3.14 5.71
CA VAL A 585 20.04 3.48 4.82
C VAL A 585 19.32 4.78 5.21
N LEU A 586 19.44 5.24 6.46
CA LEU A 586 18.83 6.49 6.93
C LEU A 586 19.22 7.75 6.12
N ALA A 587 20.33 7.71 5.37
CA ALA A 587 20.71 8.81 4.49
C ALA A 587 19.78 8.96 3.27
N SER A 588 19.18 7.87 2.76
CA SER A 588 18.30 7.88 1.57
C SER A 588 16.83 7.55 1.87
N LEU A 589 16.49 7.15 3.10
CA LEU A 589 15.10 6.95 3.52
C LEU A 589 14.24 8.23 3.39
N ARG A 590 13.08 8.06 2.76
CA ARG A 590 12.01 9.06 2.59
C ARG A 590 10.78 8.73 3.44
N ALA A 591 10.51 7.45 3.67
CA ALA A 591 9.43 6.98 4.54
C ALA A 591 9.93 5.91 5.51
N LEU A 592 9.61 6.09 6.80
CA LEU A 592 9.91 5.15 7.87
C LEU A 592 8.66 4.92 8.73
N HIS A 593 8.21 3.67 8.77
CA HIS A 593 7.38 3.12 9.83
C HIS A 593 8.23 2.06 10.53
N CYS A 594 8.48 2.21 11.83
CA CYS A 594 9.29 1.26 12.61
C CYS A 594 8.81 1.30 14.06
N PRO A 595 8.79 0.18 14.80
CA PRO A 595 8.35 0.18 16.17
C PRO A 595 9.36 0.99 17.00
N PRO A 596 8.91 1.72 18.01
CA PRO A 596 9.71 2.77 18.60
C PRO A 596 10.67 2.18 19.62
N SER A 597 11.95 2.46 19.43
CA SER A 597 12.88 2.57 20.55
C SER A 597 13.41 4.00 20.61
N PRO A 598 13.77 4.53 21.79
CA PRO A 598 14.43 5.83 21.90
C PRO A 598 15.65 5.95 20.97
N THR A 599 16.34 4.83 20.73
CA THR A 599 17.49 4.77 19.81
C THR A 599 17.12 4.93 18.34
N VAL A 600 16.00 4.36 17.89
CA VAL A 600 15.49 4.56 16.51
C VAL A 600 15.14 6.03 16.30
N ILE A 601 14.45 6.65 17.26
CA ILE A 601 14.05 8.06 17.18
C ILE A 601 15.29 8.97 17.13
N CYS A 602 16.24 8.78 18.05
CA CYS A 602 17.53 9.48 18.07
C CYS A 602 18.32 9.35 16.76
N LYS A 603 18.10 8.30 15.97
CA LYS A 603 18.73 8.12 14.65
C LYS A 603 17.91 8.65 13.49
N ALA A 604 16.58 8.53 13.51
CA ALA A 604 15.67 9.05 12.50
C ALA A 604 15.86 10.56 12.28
N ILE A 605 16.17 11.30 13.35
CA ILE A 605 16.60 12.71 13.33
C ILE A 605 17.71 13.04 12.31
N ASN A 606 18.60 12.08 11.99
CA ASN A 606 19.68 12.29 11.03
C ASN A 606 19.26 12.04 9.57
N ALA A 607 18.06 11.49 9.33
CA ALA A 607 17.52 11.26 8.00
C ALA A 607 16.96 12.57 7.40
N LYS A 608 17.85 13.44 6.92
CA LYS A 608 17.50 14.77 6.35
C LYS A 608 16.43 14.73 5.26
N HIS A 609 16.33 13.62 4.53
CA HIS A 609 15.39 13.46 3.43
C HIS A 609 14.06 12.82 3.85
N LEU A 610 13.88 12.47 5.13
CA LEU A 610 12.67 11.83 5.63
C LEU A 610 11.47 12.77 5.50
N ARG A 611 10.36 12.23 4.98
CA ARG A 611 9.09 12.93 4.70
C ARG A 611 7.90 12.30 5.39
N TYR A 612 7.93 10.99 5.58
CA TYR A 612 6.96 10.23 6.37
C TYR A 612 7.67 9.58 7.56
N LEU A 613 7.20 9.89 8.77
CA LEU A 613 7.62 9.25 10.00
C LEU A 613 6.39 8.77 10.77
N ASP A 614 6.35 7.47 11.02
CA ASP A 614 5.26 6.82 11.74
C ASP A 614 5.83 6.10 12.95
N LEU A 615 5.40 6.58 14.12
CA LEU A 615 5.78 6.13 15.45
C LEU A 615 4.50 5.74 16.23
N SER A 616 3.42 5.36 15.55
CA SER A 616 2.16 4.98 16.18
C SER A 616 2.32 3.76 17.10
N GLY A 617 1.53 3.69 18.18
CA GLY A 617 1.57 2.63 19.19
C GLY A 617 2.80 2.71 20.10
N SER A 618 3.27 3.92 20.43
CA SER A 618 4.53 4.11 21.16
C SER A 618 4.41 4.53 22.62
N ASP A 619 5.27 3.95 23.46
CA ASP A 619 5.47 4.34 24.86
C ASP A 619 6.35 5.60 25.06
N ILE A 620 6.49 6.45 24.04
CA ILE A 620 7.34 7.64 24.16
C ILE A 620 6.68 8.66 25.08
N VAL A 621 7.37 9.08 26.12
CA VAL A 621 6.85 10.13 27.03
C VAL A 621 7.02 11.53 26.44
N ARG A 622 8.08 11.74 25.64
CA ARG A 622 8.38 13.01 24.97
C ARG A 622 9.06 12.74 23.63
N LEU A 623 8.66 13.48 22.60
CA LEU A 623 9.40 13.53 21.35
C LEU A 623 10.63 14.46 21.51
N PRO A 624 11.83 14.07 21.03
CA PRO A 624 13.02 14.92 21.15
C PRO A 624 12.95 16.16 20.25
N ASP A 625 13.41 17.31 20.77
CA ASP A 625 13.40 18.61 20.09
C ASP A 625 14.10 18.61 18.71
N SER A 626 15.01 17.66 18.48
CA SER A 626 15.73 17.52 17.22
C SER A 626 14.90 16.90 16.08
N ILE A 627 13.69 16.37 16.33
CA ILE A 627 12.72 16.06 15.27
C ILE A 627 12.36 17.31 14.46
N CYS A 628 12.38 18.49 15.08
CA CYS A 628 12.19 19.78 14.40
C CYS A 628 13.34 20.16 13.43
N MET A 629 14.35 19.30 13.27
CA MET A 629 15.38 19.40 12.22
C MET A 629 15.05 18.60 10.95
N LEU A 630 13.95 17.83 10.95
CA LEU A 630 13.45 17.12 9.77
C LEU A 630 12.65 18.08 8.87
N TYR A 631 13.30 19.10 8.31
CA TYR A 631 12.59 20.18 7.60
C TYR A 631 11.82 19.71 6.34
N ASN A 632 12.09 18.51 5.83
CA ASN A 632 11.36 17.87 4.73
C ASN A 632 10.15 17.02 5.19
N LEU A 633 9.89 16.91 6.49
CA LEU A 633 8.82 16.08 7.04
C LEU A 633 7.44 16.61 6.59
N GLN A 634 6.67 15.77 5.91
CA GLN A 634 5.32 16.02 5.41
C GLN A 634 4.26 15.30 6.25
N THR A 635 4.60 14.19 6.90
CA THR A 635 3.66 13.41 7.71
C THR A 635 4.35 12.87 8.95
N LEU A 636 3.73 13.14 10.10
CA LEU A 636 4.10 12.59 11.40
C LEU A 636 2.88 11.87 12.00
N ARG A 637 3.00 10.56 12.24
CA ARG A 637 1.94 9.75 12.86
C ARG A 637 2.36 9.26 14.23
N LEU A 638 1.51 9.54 15.21
CA LEU A 638 1.67 9.26 16.64
C LEU A 638 0.37 8.66 17.20
N ILE A 639 -0.35 7.87 16.39
CA ILE A 639 -1.65 7.30 16.77
C ILE A 639 -1.43 6.31 17.91
N ASP A 640 -2.32 6.27 18.91
CA ASP A 640 -2.24 5.40 20.09
C ASP A 640 -0.92 5.54 20.90
N CYS A 641 -0.26 6.71 20.83
CA CYS A 641 0.92 7.00 21.65
C CYS A 641 0.51 7.52 23.04
N GLN A 642 -0.11 6.66 23.83
CA GLN A 642 -0.81 7.00 25.07
C GLN A 642 0.07 7.64 26.16
N ASN A 643 1.35 7.27 26.20
CA ASN A 643 2.33 7.82 27.15
C ASN A 643 2.85 9.22 26.77
N LEU A 644 2.53 9.74 25.57
CA LEU A 644 3.06 11.00 25.04
C LEU A 644 2.53 12.21 25.81
N GLN A 645 3.37 12.81 26.65
CA GLN A 645 3.00 13.97 27.46
C GLN A 645 3.34 15.32 26.82
N GLN A 646 4.35 15.37 25.94
CA GLN A 646 4.89 16.63 25.40
C GLN A 646 5.37 16.49 23.95
N LEU A 647 4.92 17.42 23.11
CA LEU A 647 5.47 17.66 21.78
C LEU A 647 6.73 18.56 21.85
N PRO A 648 7.60 18.54 20.82
CA PRO A 648 8.78 19.39 20.74
C PRO A 648 8.45 20.89 20.78
N LYS A 649 9.28 21.72 21.42
CA LYS A 649 8.99 23.16 21.57
C LYS A 649 9.12 23.95 20.27
N ASP A 650 9.90 23.45 19.32
CA ASP A 650 10.30 24.13 18.08
C ASP A 650 9.52 23.57 16.86
N MET A 651 8.37 22.90 17.06
CA MET A 651 7.52 22.25 16.02
C MET A 651 7.21 23.14 14.82
N ALA A 652 6.97 24.44 15.04
CA ALA A 652 6.76 25.47 14.01
C ALA A 652 7.86 25.56 12.93
N ARG A 653 9.00 24.88 13.12
CA ARG A 653 10.09 24.77 12.13
C ARG A 653 9.81 23.71 11.06
N LEU A 654 8.87 22.80 11.29
CA LEU A 654 8.42 21.78 10.35
C LEU A 654 7.43 22.37 9.32
N ARG A 655 7.83 23.46 8.64
CA ARG A 655 6.96 24.22 7.71
C ARG A 655 6.43 23.42 6.51
N LYS A 656 6.96 22.22 6.25
CA LYS A 656 6.48 21.31 5.20
C LYS A 656 5.56 20.19 5.74
N LEU A 657 5.21 20.20 7.03
CA LEU A 657 4.28 19.24 7.63
C LEU A 657 2.86 19.49 7.11
N ILE A 658 2.27 18.45 6.53
CA ILE A 658 0.92 18.44 5.95
C ILE A 658 -0.03 17.64 6.84
N HIS A 659 0.45 16.56 7.46
CA HIS A 659 -0.36 15.69 8.31
C HIS A 659 0.29 15.44 9.68
N LEU A 660 -0.47 15.64 10.75
CA LEU A 660 -0.12 15.30 12.12
C LEU A 660 -1.26 14.49 12.78
N TYR A 661 -1.01 13.19 12.98
CA TYR A 661 -1.95 12.31 13.68
C TYR A 661 -1.52 12.14 15.14
N LEU A 662 -2.42 12.47 16.07
CA LEU A 662 -2.26 12.47 17.53
C LEU A 662 -3.42 11.73 18.24
N PHE A 663 -4.25 11.01 17.49
CA PHE A 663 -5.42 10.31 18.02
C PHE A 663 -4.98 9.24 19.03
N GLY A 664 -5.62 9.19 20.21
CA GLY A 664 -5.23 8.29 21.31
C GLY A 664 -3.96 8.72 22.07
N CYS A 665 -3.55 10.00 21.98
CA CYS A 665 -2.50 10.59 22.81
C CYS A 665 -3.06 11.23 24.10
N ASP A 666 -3.80 10.47 24.89
CA ASP A 666 -4.62 11.01 26.00
C ASP A 666 -3.80 11.71 27.10
N SER A 667 -2.53 11.33 27.27
CA SER A 667 -1.60 11.98 28.21
C SER A 667 -1.08 13.35 27.76
N LEU A 668 -1.39 13.81 26.53
CA LEU A 668 -0.78 15.00 25.95
C LEU A 668 -1.22 16.27 26.69
N LYS A 669 -0.25 16.97 27.31
CA LYS A 669 -0.55 18.06 28.26
C LYS A 669 -0.85 19.40 27.59
N SER A 670 -0.26 19.66 26.43
CA SER A 670 -0.48 20.86 25.62
C SER A 670 0.05 20.69 24.21
N MET A 671 -0.43 21.52 23.28
CA MET A 671 0.26 21.74 22.02
C MET A 671 1.62 22.44 22.23
N SER A 672 2.40 22.53 21.15
CA SER A 672 3.68 23.25 21.12
C SER A 672 3.48 24.74 20.78
N PRO A 673 4.33 25.66 21.28
CA PRO A 673 4.16 27.09 21.03
C PRO A 673 4.24 27.49 19.56
N ASN A 674 3.46 28.51 19.17
CA ASN A 674 3.37 29.03 17.79
C ASN A 674 2.93 27.97 16.77
N PHE A 675 2.02 27.07 17.16
CA PHE A 675 1.52 26.00 16.32
C PHE A 675 0.86 26.51 15.03
N GLY A 676 0.23 27.69 15.09
CA GLY A 676 -0.40 28.36 13.93
C GLY A 676 0.56 28.70 12.77
N LEU A 677 1.88 28.65 12.99
CA LEU A 677 2.88 28.84 11.92
C LEU A 677 3.02 27.62 10.96
N LEU A 678 2.28 26.54 11.21
CA LEU A 678 2.24 25.34 10.36
C LEU A 678 1.21 25.49 9.24
N HIS A 679 1.28 26.57 8.46
CA HIS A 679 0.25 26.94 7.46
C HIS A 679 -0.07 25.88 6.39
N ASN A 680 0.83 24.92 6.15
CA ASN A 680 0.62 23.80 5.20
C ASN A 680 -0.09 22.59 5.82
N LEU A 681 -0.49 22.63 7.10
CA LEU A 681 -1.13 21.51 7.79
C LEU A 681 -2.58 21.34 7.32
N HIS A 682 -2.87 20.21 6.68
CA HIS A 682 -4.20 19.83 6.19
C HIS A 682 -4.91 18.86 7.13
N ILE A 683 -4.16 17.98 7.80
CA ILE A 683 -4.71 17.03 8.77
C ILE A 683 -4.10 17.25 10.16
N LEU A 684 -4.96 17.50 11.14
CA LEU A 684 -4.67 17.44 12.58
C LEU A 684 -5.78 16.67 13.28
N THR A 685 -5.50 15.52 13.90
CA THR A 685 -6.58 14.72 14.52
C THR A 685 -6.99 15.22 15.90
N THR A 686 -6.05 15.76 16.69
CA THR A 686 -6.27 16.13 18.10
C THR A 686 -5.52 17.42 18.44
N PHE A 687 -6.18 18.36 19.11
CA PHE A 687 -5.61 19.62 19.60
C PHE A 687 -5.93 19.80 21.10
N VAL A 688 -4.88 20.00 21.90
CA VAL A 688 -5.00 20.17 23.35
C VAL A 688 -4.99 21.66 23.69
N VAL A 689 -6.15 22.23 24.03
CA VAL A 689 -6.25 23.68 24.29
C VAL A 689 -5.54 24.05 25.59
N GLY A 690 -4.58 24.97 25.50
CA GLY A 690 -3.89 25.57 26.62
C GLY A 690 -4.55 26.87 27.10
N THR A 691 -4.26 27.26 28.34
CA THR A 691 -4.75 28.50 28.98
C THR A 691 -3.69 29.61 29.01
N ARG A 692 -2.65 29.52 28.17
CA ARG A 692 -1.54 30.48 28.09
C ARG A 692 -1.47 31.06 26.68
N ASP A 693 -1.07 32.32 26.57
CA ASP A 693 -0.94 33.02 25.28
C ASP A 693 -0.09 32.23 24.28
N GLY A 694 -0.58 32.09 23.05
CA GLY A 694 0.09 31.35 21.98
C GLY A 694 -0.01 29.82 22.09
N LEU A 695 -0.85 29.31 23.01
CA LEU A 695 -1.22 27.89 23.18
C LEU A 695 -2.74 27.67 23.23
N GLY A 696 -3.55 28.72 23.06
CA GLY A 696 -5.00 28.63 23.06
C GLY A 696 -5.57 28.27 21.69
N ILE A 697 -6.91 28.25 21.62
CA ILE A 697 -7.66 27.86 20.42
C ILE A 697 -7.49 28.85 19.26
N GLU A 698 -7.03 30.08 19.52
CA GLU A 698 -6.71 31.09 18.51
C GLU A 698 -5.66 30.61 17.50
N GLN A 699 -4.74 29.72 17.90
CA GLN A 699 -3.73 29.12 17.02
C GLN A 699 -4.34 28.34 15.84
N LEU A 700 -5.60 27.88 15.95
CA LEU A 700 -6.30 27.19 14.85
C LEU A 700 -6.72 28.14 13.72
N LYS A 701 -6.90 29.44 14.00
CA LYS A 701 -7.31 30.44 12.98
C LYS A 701 -6.24 30.64 11.89
N ASP A 702 -4.98 30.42 12.23
CA ASP A 702 -3.83 30.57 11.33
C ASP A 702 -3.57 29.31 10.47
N LEU A 703 -4.32 28.22 10.72
CA LEU A 703 -4.22 26.93 10.02
C LEU A 703 -5.30 26.79 8.95
N GLN A 704 -5.24 27.66 7.95
CA GLN A 704 -6.27 27.83 6.93
C GLN A 704 -6.51 26.60 6.02
N CYS A 705 -5.58 25.64 5.99
CA CYS A 705 -5.67 24.44 5.16
C CYS A 705 -6.31 23.21 5.88
N LEU A 706 -6.66 23.30 7.17
CA LEU A 706 -7.24 22.16 7.89
C LEU A 706 -8.60 21.76 7.32
N SER A 707 -8.72 20.50 6.91
CA SER A 707 -9.89 19.97 6.19
C SER A 707 -10.50 18.70 6.80
N ASN A 708 -10.14 18.37 8.05
CA ASN A 708 -10.53 17.12 8.72
C ASN A 708 -11.29 17.36 10.05
N SER A 709 -11.98 16.32 10.52
CA SER A 709 -12.56 16.30 11.87
C SER A 709 -11.47 16.34 12.95
N LEU A 710 -11.57 17.32 13.86
CA LEU A 710 -10.57 17.61 14.90
C LEU A 710 -11.15 17.35 16.30
N GLU A 711 -10.47 16.54 17.10
CA GLU A 711 -10.73 16.34 18.52
C GLU A 711 -10.15 17.50 19.35
N LEU A 712 -10.97 18.12 20.21
CA LEU A 712 -10.57 19.25 21.06
C LEU A 712 -10.55 18.85 22.54
N LEU A 713 -9.35 18.68 23.09
CA LEU A 713 -9.15 18.36 24.51
C LEU A 713 -9.03 19.62 25.36
N ASN A 714 -9.37 19.52 26.66
CA ASN A 714 -9.34 20.59 27.66
C ASN A 714 -10.33 21.77 27.50
N LEU A 715 -11.34 21.68 26.62
CA LEU A 715 -12.35 22.75 26.44
C LEU A 715 -13.04 23.22 27.74
N SER A 716 -13.25 22.33 28.72
CA SER A 716 -13.85 22.67 30.01
C SER A 716 -13.05 23.68 30.83
N LYS A 717 -11.72 23.76 30.64
CA LYS A 717 -10.81 24.69 31.34
C LYS A 717 -10.87 26.12 30.80
N ILE A 718 -11.56 26.36 29.69
CA ILE A 718 -11.73 27.68 29.07
C ILE A 718 -12.95 28.41 29.67
N LYS A 719 -14.00 27.66 30.06
CA LYS A 719 -15.26 28.23 30.57
C LYS A 719 -15.14 28.93 31.94
N SER A 720 -13.98 28.88 32.59
CA SER A 720 -13.71 29.51 33.89
C SER A 720 -12.87 30.78 33.81
N GLY A 721 -12.59 31.31 32.61
CA GLY A 721 -11.92 32.59 32.40
C GLY A 721 -12.76 33.52 31.53
N GLU A 722 -12.95 34.76 31.96
CA GLU A 722 -13.80 35.73 31.27
C GLU A 722 -13.28 36.06 29.86
N ASN A 723 -14.01 35.60 28.83
CA ASN A 723 -14.33 36.38 27.62
C ASN A 723 -15.30 35.59 26.73
N ALA A 724 -16.53 35.41 27.22
CA ALA A 724 -17.61 34.84 26.42
C ALA A 724 -18.14 35.87 25.40
N LYS A 725 -17.50 35.95 24.24
CA LYS A 725 -18.16 36.40 22.99
C LYS A 725 -18.12 35.26 21.98
N GLN A 726 -19.31 34.82 21.60
CA GLN A 726 -19.55 33.67 20.73
C GLN A 726 -18.84 33.83 19.38
N PRO A 727 -18.29 32.75 18.81
CA PRO A 727 -18.45 32.45 17.40
C PRO A 727 -19.74 31.61 17.22
N GLN A 728 -20.60 32.02 16.29
CA GLN A 728 -21.71 31.18 15.85
C GLN A 728 -21.18 29.91 15.18
N SER A 729 -21.95 28.83 15.29
CA SER A 729 -21.72 27.59 14.55
C SER A 729 -21.98 27.80 13.06
N GLU A 730 -20.92 28.01 12.27
CA GLU A 730 -20.96 27.74 10.83
C GLU A 730 -20.62 26.26 10.60
N GLU A 731 -21.65 25.47 10.32
CA GLU A 731 -21.46 24.22 9.57
C GLU A 731 -20.94 24.60 8.18
N LYS A 732 -19.63 24.44 7.94
CA LYS A 732 -19.10 24.41 6.58
C LYS A 732 -19.22 23.00 6.04
N SER A 733 -20.41 22.69 5.53
CA SER A 733 -20.57 21.59 4.59
C SER A 733 -20.03 22.00 3.21
N LYS A 734 -19.02 21.27 2.74
CA LYS A 734 -18.83 20.83 1.36
C LYS A 734 -17.68 19.85 1.29
#